data_AF-A0A8S2P5Y0-F1
#
_entry.id   AF-A0A8S2P5Y0-F1
#
_cell.length_a   1.000
_cell.length_b   1.000
_cell.length_c   1.000
_cell.angle_alpha   90.00
_cell.angle_beta   90.00
_cell.angle_gamma   90.00
#
_symmetry.space_group_name_H-M   'P 1'
#
loop_
_entity.id
_entity.type
_entity.pdbx_description
1 polymer ?
#
loop_
_entity_poly.entity_id
_entity_poly.type
_entity_poly.pdbx_seq_one_letter_code
_entity_poly.pdbx_strand_id
1 'polypeptide(L)'
;SFALDLCGPIRIGIHNLLIALHFEPHIKARSLTSHEFIIPLSTHLRNNLLLRSQNSVEQQHYYATTSYIPSMETFLAVRPKLIKEEDFKIERERKLLVPPPFNVTCLKEYVMNSLIDAIEKSSRHLRDPVGGSYANWLVPLLQLVDALLVMGSLEVNDIQQLLRLIDPTSFGFDTDKDFDEGLLQMRLDEPVKLQLCFVLQHLCNYQLQYRIEGIIGFSEEFVGRLQSDQKRRYNVLKESSLPPALMAKKTREFRCPPKDQMQALMDFKQDSSESAFSNEDMQEEIKDMLKTFHANILILQQVLEPNNDLLKISNVPKVNELDHNEQVSLFSRLLEIVIRHAIKRKHEEKTIANADGQLALRPGKTLCEVIKVTVIKWGRLTHINDPHLIREMFNLIYTQYDGIGEISRCLERTYIINEKSVPDITLLLRKLSIVRALLTVQMDADEEEIMIACLNDIMDNRVFYQHPDLMRSLCVHETIMAIMVNRLNKSKQEQTSMSSVHDMDGLAQTNESGENPEAHLPKEDKVELVTTCCKFLSYFCRTSRHNQRAMFEHLSYLLENSSMLLSRPSLRGSAPLDVASASVMDNNELALALRESHLEKIASYLSRCGTTRNEELFLQGYHDIGWDPVDGERFLDFLKFCVWVNGDTVEENADLVVRLLIRRPDCLGPALRGEGGGLLKAIREGIAQSLYIARRQNPDDPVVQAAYQEIIDDESMHNLNEEYDRLQVRLPYEDDEEYIDLGAAELSFYAILVELLGRCAPSEETIKMGKPNAIRAKSILKSLVSMHDLEGVLGLKFLLPNENSMPPGLQPAHKMSIILFLERVYGIPDQETFFRLIEDAFLPDIRSATILDMAAIAESDMALALNRYLCTSVLPLMTAHSHYFDDCDHRSSLLESILHTVYRLSKCRSLTKNQLGTICDFLLAFANQLKPSMMTPLLKKLVHDVPALTDQTIVPLRMLTQWYERCSRYYGLAATEEEKRLTMMLFQKIFDALASRAYDPELFGKALPCLSAIGSALSPDYSYSINQEDLLDHEREKVELSRSYEPNPVDTT
;
A
#
# COMPACT_ATOMS: atom_id res chain seq x y z
N SER A 1 -26.63 51.24 -21.12
CA SER A 1 -26.14 52.28 -22.05
C SER A 1 -24.65 52.59 -21.83
N PHE A 2 -24.18 52.86 -20.60
CA PHE A 2 -22.76 53.16 -20.32
C PHE A 2 -21.72 52.06 -20.67
N ALA A 3 -22.13 50.80 -20.83
CA ALA A 3 -21.21 49.69 -21.08
C ALA A 3 -20.79 49.51 -22.56
N LEU A 4 -21.53 50.11 -23.52
CA LEU A 4 -21.23 49.99 -24.95
C LEU A 4 -20.13 50.96 -25.42
N ASP A 5 -19.86 52.01 -24.63
CA ASP A 5 -18.89 53.06 -24.96
C ASP A 5 -17.53 52.88 -24.26
N LEU A 6 -17.31 51.73 -23.61
CA LEU A 6 -16.06 51.42 -22.92
C LEU A 6 -14.90 51.18 -23.90
N CYS A 7 -13.72 51.69 -23.57
CA CYS A 7 -12.50 51.42 -24.32
C CYS A 7 -12.12 49.93 -24.23
N GLY A 8 -11.64 49.35 -25.34
CA GLY A 8 -11.34 47.92 -25.47
C GLY A 8 -10.52 47.32 -24.31
N PRO A 9 -9.38 47.91 -23.89
CA PRO A 9 -8.57 47.38 -22.80
C PRO A 9 -9.30 47.35 -21.45
N ILE A 10 -10.10 48.37 -21.14
CA ILE A 10 -10.88 48.44 -19.88
C ILE A 10 -11.96 47.37 -19.90
N ARG A 11 -12.63 47.18 -21.04
CA ARG A 11 -13.65 46.15 -21.20
C ARG A 11 -13.08 44.76 -20.98
N ILE A 12 -11.97 44.43 -21.65
CA ILE A 12 -11.27 43.15 -21.47
C ILE A 12 -10.84 42.98 -20.01
N GLY A 13 -10.26 44.02 -19.39
CA GLY A 13 -9.85 44.01 -17.99
C GLY A 13 -10.98 43.70 -17.01
N ILE A 14 -12.17 44.28 -17.20
CA ILE A 14 -13.34 44.01 -16.33
C ILE A 14 -13.84 42.57 -16.48
N HIS A 15 -13.89 42.04 -17.71
CA HIS A 15 -14.33 40.66 -17.95
C HIS A 15 -13.31 39.67 -17.37
N ASN A 16 -12.01 39.93 -17.54
CA ASN A 16 -10.95 39.12 -16.95
C ASN A 16 -10.98 39.17 -15.41
N LEU A 17 -11.25 40.34 -14.81
CA LEU A 17 -11.39 40.47 -13.36
C LEU A 17 -12.57 39.66 -12.83
N LEU A 18 -13.70 39.67 -13.54
CA LEU A 18 -14.87 38.87 -13.19
C LEU A 18 -14.55 37.37 -13.22
N ILE A 19 -13.84 36.91 -14.25
CA ILE A 19 -13.39 35.52 -14.35
C ILE A 19 -12.43 35.19 -13.20
N ALA A 20 -11.41 36.03 -12.95
CA ALA A 20 -10.39 35.79 -11.93
C ALA A 20 -10.96 35.69 -10.51
N LEU A 21 -11.89 36.58 -10.15
CA LEU A 21 -12.45 36.62 -8.79
C LEU A 21 -13.47 35.51 -8.53
N HIS A 22 -14.35 35.21 -9.49
CA HIS A 22 -15.50 34.35 -9.25
C HIS A 22 -15.36 32.94 -9.83
N PHE A 23 -14.71 32.79 -10.99
CA PHE A 23 -14.76 31.55 -11.75
C PHE A 23 -13.43 30.81 -11.85
N GLU A 24 -12.29 31.50 -11.79
CA GLU A 24 -10.97 30.91 -11.99
C GLU A 24 -10.68 29.71 -11.08
N PRO A 25 -10.97 29.74 -9.76
CA PRO A 25 -10.75 28.58 -8.90
C PRO A 25 -11.55 27.34 -9.34
N HIS A 26 -12.81 27.56 -9.75
CA HIS A 26 -13.70 26.48 -10.18
C HIS A 26 -13.37 25.99 -11.59
N ILE A 27 -13.02 26.89 -12.52
CA ILE A 27 -12.53 26.55 -13.86
C ILE A 27 -11.25 25.71 -13.74
N LYS A 28 -10.30 26.13 -12.89
CA LYS A 28 -9.06 25.39 -12.65
C LYS A 28 -9.33 24.01 -12.05
N ALA A 29 -10.20 23.91 -11.04
CA ALA A 29 -10.59 22.63 -10.45
C ALA A 29 -11.25 21.69 -11.47
N ARG A 30 -12.10 22.22 -12.36
CA ARG A 30 -12.76 21.44 -13.41
C ARG A 30 -11.83 21.06 -14.56
N SER A 31 -10.94 21.96 -14.96
CA SER A 31 -9.91 21.67 -15.95
C SER A 31 -8.96 20.56 -15.47
N LEU A 32 -8.61 20.54 -14.18
CA LEU A 32 -7.78 19.51 -13.60
C LEU A 32 -8.48 18.14 -13.55
N THR A 33 -9.79 18.14 -13.32
CA THR A 33 -10.59 16.90 -13.28
C THR A 33 -11.12 16.50 -14.66
N SER A 34 -10.95 17.31 -15.73
CA SER A 34 -11.62 17.17 -17.04
C SER A 34 -11.48 15.78 -17.65
N HIS A 35 -10.29 15.17 -17.51
CA HIS A 35 -9.94 13.85 -18.02
C HIS A 35 -10.17 12.69 -17.02
N GLU A 36 -10.83 12.95 -15.90
CA GLU A 36 -11.19 11.96 -14.88
C GLU A 36 -12.67 11.63 -15.03
N PHE A 37 -12.97 10.40 -15.44
CA PHE A 37 -14.34 9.95 -15.70
C PHE A 37 -14.77 8.97 -14.62
N ILE A 38 -15.35 9.50 -13.53
CA ILE A 38 -15.93 8.67 -12.45
C ILE A 38 -17.44 8.61 -12.63
N ILE A 39 -17.95 7.44 -13.03
CA ILE A 39 -19.35 7.30 -13.47
C ILE A 39 -20.09 6.32 -12.54
N PRO A 40 -21.17 6.74 -11.87
CA PRO A 40 -22.00 5.86 -11.06
C PRO A 40 -22.95 5.04 -11.92
N LEU A 41 -23.07 3.76 -11.58
CA LEU A 41 -24.09 2.87 -12.13
C LEU A 41 -25.46 3.31 -11.61
N SER A 42 -26.22 3.99 -12.46
CA SER A 42 -27.58 4.45 -12.17
C SER A 42 -28.54 3.97 -13.26
N THR A 43 -29.83 3.90 -12.94
CA THR A 43 -30.87 3.57 -13.92
C THR A 43 -30.95 4.58 -15.07
N HIS A 44 -30.51 5.82 -14.84
CA HIS A 44 -30.41 6.85 -15.87
C HIS A 44 -29.37 6.51 -16.96
N LEU A 45 -28.28 5.84 -16.58
CA LEU A 45 -27.24 5.38 -17.51
C LEU A 45 -27.81 4.37 -18.52
N ARG A 46 -28.74 3.50 -18.08
CA ARG A 46 -29.46 2.55 -18.93
C ARG A 46 -30.45 3.20 -19.90
N ASN A 47 -30.85 4.44 -19.64
CA ASN A 47 -31.82 5.17 -20.47
C ASN A 47 -31.12 6.11 -21.48
N ASN A 48 -29.88 6.52 -21.24
CA ASN A 48 -29.13 7.49 -22.06
C ASN A 48 -28.49 6.91 -23.35
N LEU A 49 -28.91 5.75 -23.82
CA LEU A 49 -28.20 5.00 -24.86
C LEU A 49 -28.59 5.40 -26.29
N LEU A 50 -27.66 6.08 -26.99
CA LEU A 50 -27.56 6.16 -28.45
C LEU A 50 -27.72 4.81 -29.19
N LEU A 51 -27.55 3.69 -28.47
CA LEU A 51 -27.38 2.36 -29.05
C LEU A 51 -28.56 1.41 -28.78
N ARG A 52 -29.63 1.87 -28.11
CA ARG A 52 -30.76 1.01 -27.71
C ARG A 52 -32.04 1.22 -28.52
N SER A 53 -32.16 2.22 -29.41
CA SER A 53 -33.40 2.36 -30.18
C SER A 53 -33.53 1.21 -31.18
N GLN A 54 -34.29 0.19 -30.77
CA GLN A 54 -34.85 -0.86 -31.62
C GLN A 54 -35.97 -0.33 -32.54
N ASN A 55 -36.26 0.97 -32.51
CA ASN A 55 -37.35 1.56 -33.27
C ASN A 55 -36.81 2.36 -34.45
N SER A 56 -36.98 1.79 -35.65
CA SER A 56 -36.79 2.36 -36.99
C SER A 56 -35.36 2.74 -37.41
N VAL A 57 -34.93 2.16 -38.54
CA VAL A 57 -33.68 2.42 -39.27
C VAL A 57 -33.48 3.91 -39.59
N GLU A 58 -34.58 4.67 -39.68
CA GLU A 58 -34.60 6.11 -39.95
C GLU A 58 -34.12 6.95 -38.75
N GLN A 59 -34.41 6.53 -37.50
CA GLN A 59 -33.92 7.21 -36.30
C GLN A 59 -32.44 6.87 -36.02
N GLN A 60 -32.00 5.65 -36.34
CA GLN A 60 -30.60 5.24 -36.19
C GLN A 60 -29.67 6.03 -37.11
N HIS A 61 -30.06 6.28 -38.36
CA HIS A 61 -29.31 7.19 -39.22
C HIS A 61 -29.38 8.63 -38.72
N TYR A 62 -30.53 9.09 -38.22
CA TYR A 62 -30.68 10.45 -37.70
C TYR A 62 -29.79 10.71 -36.46
N TYR A 63 -29.78 9.85 -35.44
CA TYR A 63 -28.95 10.04 -34.24
C TYR A 63 -27.47 9.65 -34.42
N ALA A 64 -27.14 8.78 -35.40
CA ALA A 64 -25.74 8.47 -35.74
C ALA A 64 -25.08 9.53 -36.64
N THR A 65 -25.86 10.31 -37.39
CA THR A 65 -25.35 11.37 -38.29
C THR A 65 -25.59 12.79 -37.79
N THR A 66 -26.52 13.02 -36.85
CA THR A 66 -26.77 14.35 -36.32
C THR A 66 -26.01 14.62 -35.03
N SER A 67 -25.40 15.79 -35.04
CA SER A 67 -24.67 16.52 -34.01
C SER A 67 -25.47 16.78 -32.72
N TYR A 68 -25.87 15.75 -31.99
CA TYR A 68 -26.38 15.93 -30.63
C TYR A 68 -25.19 16.06 -29.67
N ILE A 69 -25.02 17.25 -29.09
CA ILE A 69 -24.10 17.48 -27.98
C ILE A 69 -24.97 17.58 -26.72
N PRO A 70 -24.87 16.62 -25.79
CA PRO A 70 -25.61 16.69 -24.53
C PRO A 70 -25.12 17.86 -23.67
N SER A 71 -25.99 18.38 -22.81
CA SER A 71 -25.57 19.34 -21.77
C SER A 71 -24.97 18.65 -20.56
N MET A 72 -24.21 19.39 -19.77
CA MET A 72 -23.54 18.83 -18.60
C MET A 72 -24.48 18.25 -17.54
N GLU A 73 -25.72 18.73 -17.46
CA GLU A 73 -26.74 18.21 -16.54
C GLU A 73 -27.23 16.80 -16.92
N THR A 74 -26.99 16.36 -18.16
CA THR A 74 -27.35 15.02 -18.63
C THR A 74 -26.26 13.98 -18.34
N PHE A 75 -25.05 14.42 -17.99
CA PHE A 75 -23.94 13.52 -17.68
C PHE A 75 -23.99 13.03 -16.24
N LEU A 76 -23.62 11.76 -16.07
CA LEU A 76 -23.65 11.09 -14.77
C LEU A 76 -22.31 11.18 -14.04
N ALA A 77 -21.25 11.63 -14.72
CA ALA A 77 -19.93 11.75 -14.12
C ALA A 77 -19.92 12.65 -12.86
N VAL A 78 -19.34 12.14 -11.78
CA VAL A 78 -19.21 12.90 -10.52
C VAL A 78 -18.17 14.00 -10.71
N ARG A 79 -18.59 15.26 -10.53
CA ARG A 79 -17.74 16.44 -10.71
C ARG A 79 -17.87 17.41 -9.54
N PRO A 80 -16.84 18.24 -9.27
CA PRO A 80 -16.96 19.35 -8.34
C PRO A 80 -18.11 20.28 -8.77
N LYS A 81 -19.00 20.57 -7.82
CA LYS A 81 -20.13 21.49 -8.00
C LYS A 81 -19.74 22.89 -7.51
N LEU A 82 -20.37 23.91 -8.09
CA LEU A 82 -20.28 25.29 -7.60
C LEU A 82 -20.83 25.34 -6.16
N ILE A 83 -20.10 26.03 -5.30
CA ILE A 83 -20.44 26.22 -3.88
C ILE A 83 -21.62 27.18 -3.80
N LYS A 84 -22.67 26.79 -3.06
CA LYS A 84 -23.86 27.62 -2.87
C LYS A 84 -23.59 28.70 -1.82
N GLU A 85 -24.41 29.75 -1.80
CA GLU A 85 -24.29 30.84 -0.83
C GLU A 85 -24.36 30.38 0.64
N GLU A 86 -25.07 29.29 0.92
CA GLU A 86 -25.20 28.68 2.25
C GLU A 86 -23.90 28.00 2.69
N ASP A 87 -23.24 27.29 1.76
CA ASP A 87 -21.98 26.58 1.98
C ASP A 87 -20.80 27.56 2.14
N PHE A 88 -20.86 28.72 1.47
CA PHE A 88 -19.84 29.78 1.55
C PHE A 88 -19.61 30.27 2.99
N LYS A 89 -20.68 30.38 3.81
CA LYS A 89 -20.56 30.85 5.20
C LYS A 89 -19.84 29.82 6.09
N ILE A 90 -20.23 28.55 5.96
CA ILE A 90 -19.67 27.42 6.72
C ILE A 90 -18.20 27.20 6.36
N GLU A 91 -17.84 27.39 5.10
CA GLU A 91 -16.49 27.11 4.61
C GLU A 91 -15.50 28.24 4.91
N ARG A 92 -15.99 29.48 4.97
CA ARG A 92 -15.22 30.63 5.44
C ARG A 92 -14.92 30.53 6.94
N GLU A 93 -15.85 29.99 7.73
CA GLU A 93 -15.63 29.68 9.16
C GLU A 93 -14.56 28.57 9.36
N ARG A 94 -14.34 27.72 8.36
CA ARG A 94 -13.30 26.68 8.33
C ARG A 94 -11.99 27.13 7.68
N LYS A 95 -11.77 28.44 7.49
CA LYS A 95 -10.60 29.05 6.82
C LYS A 95 -10.32 28.54 5.39
N LEU A 96 -11.29 27.92 4.70
CA LEU A 96 -11.06 27.44 3.34
C LEU A 96 -11.15 28.59 2.32
N LEU A 97 -10.22 28.64 1.36
CA LEU A 97 -10.18 29.62 0.26
C LEU A 97 -11.30 29.31 -0.75
N VAL A 98 -12.44 29.99 -0.61
CA VAL A 98 -13.62 29.81 -1.47
C VAL A 98 -13.96 31.11 -2.19
N PRO A 99 -14.24 31.10 -3.52
CA PRO A 99 -14.61 32.31 -4.23
C PRO A 99 -15.99 32.84 -3.79
N PRO A 100 -16.20 34.17 -3.83
CA PRO A 100 -17.51 34.75 -3.53
C PRO A 100 -18.55 34.30 -4.55
N PRO A 101 -19.79 33.96 -4.13
CA PRO A 101 -20.83 33.50 -5.03
C PRO A 101 -21.25 34.59 -6.02
N PHE A 102 -21.58 34.17 -7.25
CA PHE A 102 -22.06 35.05 -8.31
C PHE A 102 -23.30 34.44 -8.96
N ASN A 103 -24.26 35.27 -9.40
CA ASN A 103 -25.48 34.79 -10.04
C ASN A 103 -25.20 34.36 -11.50
N VAL A 104 -24.95 33.06 -11.69
CA VAL A 104 -24.60 32.47 -12.99
C VAL A 104 -25.79 32.44 -13.97
N THR A 105 -27.04 32.34 -13.49
CA THR A 105 -28.21 32.26 -14.39
C THR A 105 -28.44 33.58 -15.13
N CYS A 106 -28.38 34.71 -14.43
CA CYS A 106 -28.47 36.03 -15.06
C CYS A 106 -27.28 36.31 -15.99
N LEU A 107 -26.07 35.85 -15.63
CA LEU A 107 -24.89 35.99 -16.49
C LEU A 107 -25.04 35.21 -17.80
N LYS A 108 -25.53 33.96 -17.71
CA LYS A 108 -25.78 33.09 -18.85
C LYS A 108 -26.71 33.76 -19.87
N GLU A 109 -27.87 34.24 -19.43
CA GLU A 109 -28.84 34.93 -20.29
C GLU A 109 -28.22 36.19 -20.92
N TYR A 110 -27.46 36.97 -20.16
CA TYR A 110 -26.79 38.16 -20.66
C TYR A 110 -25.75 37.85 -21.73
N VAL A 111 -24.90 36.84 -21.49
CA VAL A 111 -23.82 36.45 -22.42
C VAL A 111 -24.40 35.90 -23.71
N MET A 112 -25.41 35.03 -23.65
CA MET A 112 -26.05 34.46 -24.85
C MET A 112 -26.74 35.54 -25.69
N ASN A 113 -27.53 36.41 -25.07
CA ASN A 113 -28.19 37.52 -25.78
C ASN A 113 -27.17 38.52 -26.37
N SER A 114 -26.08 38.80 -25.64
CA SER A 114 -25.02 39.68 -26.12
C SER A 114 -24.21 39.07 -27.27
N LEU A 115 -24.05 37.74 -27.29
CA LEU A 115 -23.37 37.02 -28.37
C LEU A 115 -24.22 37.04 -29.65
N ILE A 116 -25.54 36.82 -29.55
CA ILE A 116 -26.48 36.95 -30.66
C ILE A 116 -26.40 38.37 -31.25
N ASP A 117 -26.52 39.39 -30.40
CA ASP A 117 -26.45 40.79 -30.82
C ASP A 117 -25.11 41.12 -31.48
N ALA A 118 -24.00 40.56 -30.97
CA ALA A 118 -22.67 40.72 -31.58
C ALA A 118 -22.56 40.07 -32.96
N ILE A 119 -23.15 38.90 -33.17
CA ILE A 119 -23.11 38.17 -34.45
C ILE A 119 -24.01 38.85 -35.48
N GLU A 120 -25.23 39.25 -35.10
CA GLU A 120 -26.14 39.99 -36.00
C GLU A 120 -25.56 41.33 -36.46
N LYS A 121 -24.90 42.05 -35.55
CA LYS A 121 -24.32 43.36 -35.86
C LYS A 121 -22.99 43.26 -36.59
N SER A 122 -22.22 42.20 -36.38
CA SER A 122 -20.93 42.00 -37.06
C SER A 122 -21.09 41.56 -38.51
N SER A 123 -22.18 40.86 -38.86
CA SER A 123 -22.54 40.57 -40.26
C SER A 123 -22.83 41.83 -41.07
N ARG A 124 -23.25 42.92 -40.41
CA ARG A 124 -23.59 44.21 -41.04
C ARG A 124 -22.39 45.15 -41.26
N HIS A 125 -21.16 44.72 -40.98
CA HIS A 125 -19.92 45.51 -41.11
C HIS A 125 -20.05 46.94 -40.55
N LEU A 126 -20.18 47.05 -39.23
CA LEU A 126 -20.16 48.32 -38.51
C LEU A 126 -18.79 49.03 -38.60
N ARG A 127 -18.85 50.36 -38.73
CA ARG A 127 -17.68 51.26 -38.72
C ARG A 127 -17.03 51.37 -37.35
N ASP A 128 -17.84 51.46 -36.29
CA ASP A 128 -17.40 51.58 -34.90
C ASP A 128 -17.94 50.39 -34.08
N PRO A 129 -17.22 49.25 -34.04
CA PRO A 129 -17.60 48.13 -33.20
C PRO A 129 -17.36 48.44 -31.72
N VAL A 130 -18.11 47.77 -30.84
CA VAL A 130 -18.03 47.99 -29.38
C VAL A 130 -16.61 47.70 -28.86
N GLY A 131 -15.96 48.69 -28.23
CA GLY A 131 -14.56 48.57 -27.80
C GLY A 131 -13.51 48.81 -28.89
N GLY A 132 -13.92 49.36 -30.04
CA GLY A 132 -13.06 49.85 -31.12
C GLY A 132 -12.59 48.80 -32.15
N SER A 133 -12.68 47.51 -31.83
CA SER A 133 -12.40 46.41 -32.77
C SER A 133 -13.34 45.22 -32.52
N TYR A 134 -13.63 44.43 -33.55
CA TYR A 134 -14.39 43.18 -33.41
C TYR A 134 -13.71 42.18 -32.46
N ALA A 135 -12.37 42.17 -32.41
CA ALA A 135 -11.63 41.37 -31.44
C ALA A 135 -11.96 41.76 -29.99
N ASN A 136 -11.97 43.06 -29.68
CA ASN A 136 -12.28 43.57 -28.33
C ASN A 136 -13.75 43.35 -27.95
N TRP A 137 -14.61 43.12 -28.93
CA TRP A 137 -16.02 42.81 -28.69
C TRP A 137 -16.25 41.32 -28.46
N LEU A 138 -15.73 40.46 -29.34
CA LEU A 138 -16.01 39.02 -29.33
C LEU A 138 -15.15 38.26 -28.32
N VAL A 139 -13.88 38.62 -28.12
CA VAL A 139 -12.97 37.87 -27.24
C VAL A 139 -13.50 37.77 -25.80
N PRO A 140 -13.92 38.86 -25.12
CA PRO A 140 -14.41 38.76 -23.75
C PRO A 140 -15.70 37.95 -23.63
N LEU A 141 -16.57 38.02 -24.64
CA LEU A 141 -17.82 37.25 -24.66
C LEU A 141 -17.54 35.77 -24.85
N LEU A 142 -16.65 35.41 -25.79
CA LEU A 142 -16.25 34.03 -26.02
C LEU A 142 -15.51 33.43 -24.82
N GLN A 143 -14.68 34.21 -24.12
CA GLN A 143 -14.03 33.79 -22.88
C GLN A 143 -15.05 33.49 -21.77
N LEU A 144 -16.10 34.30 -21.65
CA LEU A 144 -17.18 34.02 -20.70
C LEU A 144 -18.01 32.80 -21.12
N VAL A 145 -18.29 32.62 -22.41
CA VAL A 145 -18.94 31.40 -22.92
C VAL A 145 -18.09 30.17 -22.63
N ASP A 146 -16.78 30.24 -22.85
CA ASP A 146 -15.84 29.16 -22.56
C ASP A 146 -15.80 28.84 -21.07
N ALA A 147 -15.74 29.87 -20.21
CA ALA A 147 -15.86 29.71 -18.76
C ALA A 147 -17.17 29.02 -18.35
N LEU A 148 -18.31 29.47 -18.89
CA LEU A 148 -19.63 28.87 -18.61
C LEU A 148 -19.74 27.44 -19.12
N LEU A 149 -19.10 27.13 -20.26
CA LEU A 149 -18.96 25.78 -20.78
C LEU A 149 -18.18 24.93 -19.78
N VAL A 150 -16.96 25.29 -19.39
CA VAL A 150 -16.16 24.49 -18.43
C VAL A 150 -16.91 24.28 -17.10
N MET A 151 -17.60 25.31 -16.62
CA MET A 151 -18.42 25.23 -15.40
C MET A 151 -19.69 24.37 -15.56
N GLY A 152 -20.05 23.99 -16.79
CA GLY A 152 -21.20 23.14 -17.09
C GLY A 152 -22.53 23.78 -16.73
N SER A 153 -22.61 25.11 -16.76
CA SER A 153 -23.84 25.86 -16.43
C SER A 153 -24.76 26.10 -17.64
N LEU A 154 -24.32 25.70 -18.84
CA LEU A 154 -25.12 25.80 -20.06
C LEU A 154 -26.03 24.57 -20.21
N GLU A 155 -27.32 24.82 -20.43
CA GLU A 155 -28.33 23.78 -20.66
C GLU A 155 -28.31 23.29 -22.12
N VAL A 156 -29.07 22.24 -22.43
CA VAL A 156 -29.10 21.66 -23.79
C VAL A 156 -29.53 22.70 -24.81
N ASN A 157 -30.52 23.54 -24.45
CA ASN A 157 -31.04 24.59 -25.30
C ASN A 157 -29.98 25.66 -25.58
N ASP A 158 -29.18 26.03 -24.57
CA ASP A 158 -28.11 27.01 -24.70
C ASP A 158 -26.99 26.49 -25.62
N ILE A 159 -26.64 25.21 -25.51
CA ILE A 159 -25.62 24.57 -26.36
C ILE A 159 -26.12 24.46 -27.81
N GLN A 160 -27.38 24.09 -28.02
CA GLN A 160 -27.99 24.08 -29.35
C GLN A 160 -28.00 25.48 -29.97
N GLN A 161 -28.32 26.50 -29.18
CA GLN A 161 -28.26 27.89 -29.61
C GLN A 161 -26.82 28.32 -29.95
N LEU A 162 -25.82 27.95 -29.14
CA LEU A 162 -24.41 28.20 -29.42
C LEU A 162 -23.95 27.51 -30.73
N LEU A 163 -24.35 26.26 -30.96
CA LEU A 163 -24.04 25.52 -32.20
C LEU A 163 -24.65 26.19 -33.43
N ARG A 164 -25.90 26.69 -33.32
CA ARG A 164 -26.55 27.47 -34.38
C ARG A 164 -25.78 28.76 -34.70
N LEU A 165 -25.25 29.44 -33.68
CA LEU A 165 -24.43 30.66 -33.85
C LEU A 165 -23.05 30.38 -34.48
N ILE A 166 -22.46 29.21 -34.21
CA ILE A 166 -21.17 28.79 -34.78
C ILE A 166 -21.29 28.49 -36.28
N ASP A 167 -22.26 27.65 -36.66
CA ASP A 167 -22.56 27.36 -38.07
C ASP A 167 -24.05 27.01 -38.28
N PRO A 168 -24.89 27.95 -38.76
CA PRO A 168 -26.31 27.70 -38.98
C PRO A 168 -26.56 26.69 -40.09
N THR A 169 -25.61 26.53 -41.03
CA THR A 169 -25.76 25.63 -42.18
C THR A 169 -25.59 24.16 -41.84
N SER A 170 -24.83 23.86 -40.78
CA SER A 170 -24.57 22.50 -40.32
C SER A 170 -25.45 22.08 -39.13
N PHE A 171 -25.92 23.04 -38.33
CA PHE A 171 -26.61 22.77 -37.05
C PHE A 171 -28.03 23.38 -36.92
N GLY A 172 -28.58 23.98 -37.98
CA GLY A 172 -29.96 24.50 -37.99
C GLY A 172 -30.99 23.38 -38.16
N PHE A 173 -31.80 23.13 -37.12
CA PHE A 173 -32.78 22.02 -37.11
C PHE A 173 -34.23 22.41 -37.46
N ASP A 174 -34.54 23.67 -37.78
CA ASP A 174 -35.87 24.08 -38.24
C ASP A 174 -35.83 25.32 -39.16
N THR A 175 -36.90 25.52 -39.92
CA THR A 175 -37.07 26.43 -41.07
C THR A 175 -37.11 27.94 -40.78
N ASP A 176 -36.65 28.41 -39.62
CA ASP A 176 -36.58 29.84 -39.32
C ASP A 176 -35.14 30.33 -39.54
N LYS A 177 -34.93 30.96 -40.70
CA LYS A 177 -33.68 31.61 -41.10
C LYS A 177 -33.53 32.94 -40.36
N ASP A 178 -33.16 32.90 -39.08
CA ASP A 178 -32.85 34.14 -38.35
C ASP A 178 -31.42 34.66 -38.64
N PHE A 179 -30.52 33.80 -39.16
CA PHE A 179 -29.12 34.14 -39.43
C PHE A 179 -28.67 33.76 -40.85
N ASP A 180 -28.18 34.74 -41.62
CA ASP A 180 -27.66 34.53 -42.99
C ASP A 180 -26.20 34.02 -43.03
N GLU A 181 -25.37 34.33 -42.02
CA GLU A 181 -23.96 33.90 -41.92
C GLU A 181 -23.60 33.46 -40.49
N GLY A 182 -22.88 32.34 -40.35
CA GLY A 182 -22.36 31.85 -39.06
C GLY A 182 -20.98 32.37 -38.71
N LEU A 183 -20.59 32.30 -37.44
CA LEU A 183 -19.31 32.81 -36.93
C LEU A 183 -18.09 32.25 -37.67
N LEU A 184 -18.13 30.97 -38.09
CA LEU A 184 -17.05 30.31 -38.83
C LEU A 184 -16.92 30.73 -40.30
N GLN A 185 -17.97 31.36 -40.85
CA GLN A 185 -18.00 31.82 -42.24
C GLN A 185 -17.43 33.25 -42.38
N MET A 186 -17.45 34.02 -41.29
CA MET A 186 -16.92 35.37 -41.18
C MET A 186 -15.39 35.44 -41.22
N ARG A 187 -14.85 36.64 -41.54
CA ARG A 187 -13.42 36.94 -41.40
C ARG A 187 -13.10 37.33 -39.97
N LEU A 188 -12.48 36.42 -39.23
CA LEU A 188 -12.13 36.59 -37.81
C LEU A 188 -10.65 36.91 -37.63
N ASP A 189 -10.35 37.75 -36.63
CA ASP A 189 -9.00 38.03 -36.17
C ASP A 189 -8.39 36.82 -35.43
N GLU A 190 -7.05 36.71 -35.39
CA GLU A 190 -6.33 35.62 -34.71
C GLU A 190 -6.78 35.36 -33.25
N PRO A 191 -6.94 36.36 -32.36
CA PRO A 191 -7.35 36.10 -30.98
C PRO A 191 -8.78 35.55 -30.87
N VAL A 192 -9.67 35.88 -31.82
CA VAL A 192 -11.03 35.32 -31.85
C VAL A 192 -10.99 33.86 -32.30
N LYS A 193 -10.15 33.51 -33.27
CA LYS A 193 -9.92 32.12 -33.69
C LYS A 193 -9.39 31.27 -32.54
N LEU A 194 -8.49 31.81 -31.73
CA LEU A 194 -7.92 31.12 -30.57
C LEU A 194 -9.00 30.78 -29.52
N GLN A 195 -9.85 31.74 -29.17
CA GLN A 195 -10.96 31.49 -28.25
C GLN A 195 -11.98 30.49 -28.83
N LEU A 196 -12.22 30.53 -30.14
CA LEU A 196 -13.07 29.53 -30.80
C LEU A 196 -12.46 28.13 -30.80
N CYS A 197 -11.14 27.99 -30.88
CA CYS A 197 -10.49 26.70 -30.73
C CYS A 197 -10.79 26.08 -29.36
N PHE A 198 -10.73 26.87 -28.27
CA PHE A 198 -11.09 26.38 -26.93
C PHE A 198 -12.55 25.97 -26.82
N VAL A 199 -13.48 26.81 -27.30
CA VAL A 199 -14.91 26.47 -27.30
C VAL A 199 -15.18 25.17 -28.08
N LEU A 200 -14.59 25.01 -29.27
CA LEU A 200 -14.72 23.80 -30.08
C LEU A 200 -14.10 22.57 -29.38
N GLN A 201 -12.97 22.75 -28.70
CA GLN A 201 -12.34 21.68 -27.93
C GLN A 201 -13.22 21.21 -26.77
N HIS A 202 -13.83 22.13 -26.01
CA HIS A 202 -14.77 21.78 -24.93
C HIS A 202 -16.01 21.06 -25.47
N LEU A 203 -16.54 21.48 -26.62
CA LEU A 203 -17.64 20.78 -27.29
C LEU A 203 -17.23 19.36 -27.74
N CYS A 204 -16.00 19.17 -28.22
CA CYS A 204 -15.46 17.84 -28.52
C CYS A 204 -15.32 16.98 -27.27
N ASN A 205 -14.88 17.56 -26.14
CA ASN A 205 -14.77 16.86 -24.87
C ASN A 205 -16.15 16.37 -24.36
N TYR A 206 -17.22 17.13 -24.57
CA TYR A 206 -18.58 16.67 -24.25
C TYR A 206 -19.02 15.49 -25.11
N GLN A 207 -18.68 15.50 -26.41
CA GLN A 207 -18.94 14.35 -27.28
C GLN A 207 -18.14 13.13 -26.84
N LEU A 208 -16.88 13.31 -26.45
CA LEU A 208 -16.03 12.24 -25.94
C LEU A 208 -16.60 11.64 -24.65
N GLN A 209 -17.00 12.48 -23.69
CA GLN A 209 -17.62 12.04 -22.45
C GLN A 209 -18.91 11.27 -22.72
N TYR A 210 -19.75 11.77 -23.62
CA TYR A 210 -20.99 11.08 -24.00
C TYR A 210 -20.74 9.70 -24.60
N ARG A 211 -19.70 9.57 -25.44
CA ARG A 211 -19.28 8.27 -26.00
C ARG A 211 -18.83 7.31 -24.90
N ILE A 212 -18.05 7.78 -23.94
CA ILE A 212 -17.57 6.96 -22.81
C ILE A 212 -18.74 6.48 -21.95
N GLU A 213 -19.67 7.36 -21.59
CA GLU A 213 -20.88 6.98 -20.84
C GLU A 213 -21.73 5.97 -21.62
N GLY A 214 -21.83 6.12 -22.95
CA GLY A 214 -22.47 5.14 -23.83
C GLY A 214 -21.79 3.77 -23.83
N ILE A 215 -20.45 3.72 -23.80
CA ILE A 215 -19.68 2.48 -23.69
C ILE A 215 -19.91 1.80 -22.34
N ILE A 216 -19.95 2.57 -21.25
CA ILE A 216 -20.22 2.04 -19.91
C ILE A 216 -21.65 1.51 -19.82
N GLY A 217 -22.63 2.21 -20.41
CA GLY A 217 -24.02 1.75 -20.43
C GLY A 217 -24.22 0.46 -21.20
N PHE A 218 -23.55 0.31 -22.34
CA PHE A 218 -23.51 -0.97 -23.02
C PHE A 218 -22.81 -2.04 -22.17
N SER A 219 -21.69 -1.72 -21.54
CA SER A 219 -20.89 -2.66 -20.75
C SER A 219 -21.66 -3.21 -19.55
N GLU A 220 -22.45 -2.38 -18.86
CA GLU A 220 -23.30 -2.81 -17.75
C GLU A 220 -24.34 -3.85 -18.22
N GLU A 221 -25.06 -3.57 -19.31
CA GLU A 221 -26.06 -4.49 -19.86
C GLU A 221 -25.41 -5.78 -20.37
N PHE A 222 -24.30 -5.64 -21.10
CA PHE A 222 -23.55 -6.77 -21.67
C PHE A 222 -23.01 -7.71 -20.58
N VAL A 223 -22.31 -7.17 -19.58
CA VAL A 223 -21.77 -7.97 -18.47
C VAL A 223 -22.89 -8.61 -17.65
N GLY A 224 -24.00 -7.91 -17.43
CA GLY A 224 -25.16 -8.48 -16.73
C GLY A 224 -25.76 -9.70 -17.45
N ARG A 225 -25.87 -9.65 -18.79
CA ARG A 225 -26.31 -10.82 -19.59
C ARG A 225 -25.26 -11.91 -19.63
N LEU A 226 -23.99 -11.55 -19.78
CA LEU A 226 -22.87 -12.50 -19.82
C LEU A 226 -22.74 -13.31 -18.52
N GLN A 227 -22.86 -12.66 -17.35
CA GLN A 227 -22.85 -13.34 -16.05
C GLN A 227 -24.04 -14.29 -15.88
N SER A 228 -25.21 -13.90 -16.37
CA SER A 228 -26.41 -14.74 -16.35
C SER A 228 -26.24 -15.98 -17.23
N ASP A 229 -25.66 -15.82 -18.42
CA ASP A 229 -25.30 -16.92 -19.31
C ASP A 229 -24.22 -17.83 -18.70
N GLN A 230 -23.15 -17.27 -18.14
CA GLN A 230 -22.10 -18.02 -17.46
C GLN A 230 -22.66 -18.85 -16.30
N LYS A 231 -23.56 -18.29 -15.49
CA LYS A 231 -24.27 -19.00 -14.40
C LYS A 231 -25.13 -20.14 -14.95
N ARG A 232 -25.84 -19.92 -16.05
CA ARG A 232 -26.62 -20.97 -16.73
C ARG A 232 -25.71 -22.10 -17.19
N ARG A 233 -24.59 -21.80 -17.87
CA ARG A 233 -23.62 -22.78 -18.35
C ARG A 233 -23.00 -23.58 -17.21
N TYR A 234 -22.71 -22.93 -16.08
CA TYR A 234 -22.25 -23.60 -14.86
C TYR A 234 -23.26 -24.62 -14.31
N ASN A 235 -24.54 -24.23 -14.22
CA ASN A 235 -25.60 -25.12 -13.73
C ASN A 235 -25.80 -26.32 -14.65
N VAL A 236 -25.82 -26.11 -15.97
CA VAL A 236 -25.91 -27.19 -16.97
C VAL A 236 -24.72 -28.15 -16.82
N LEU A 237 -23.52 -27.62 -16.61
CA LEU A 237 -22.33 -28.45 -16.44
C LEU A 237 -22.38 -29.28 -15.15
N LYS A 238 -22.90 -28.72 -14.06
CA LYS A 238 -23.10 -29.42 -12.78
C LYS A 238 -24.09 -30.58 -12.89
N GLU A 239 -25.12 -30.46 -13.72
CA GLU A 239 -26.14 -31.49 -13.93
C GLU A 239 -25.71 -32.55 -14.95
N SER A 240 -24.72 -32.25 -15.79
CA SER A 240 -24.25 -33.14 -16.86
C SER A 240 -23.24 -34.20 -16.38
N SER A 241 -23.36 -35.44 -16.87
CA SER A 241 -22.41 -36.54 -16.64
C SER A 241 -21.40 -36.65 -17.81
N LEU A 242 -20.63 -35.59 -18.05
CA LEU A 242 -19.63 -35.55 -19.13
C LEU A 242 -18.37 -36.38 -18.77
N PRO A 243 -17.64 -36.93 -19.77
CA PRO A 243 -16.33 -37.54 -19.56
C PRO A 243 -15.33 -36.58 -18.87
N PRO A 244 -14.45 -37.07 -17.97
CA PRO A 244 -13.55 -36.23 -17.18
C PRO A 244 -12.67 -35.28 -18.01
N ALA A 245 -12.22 -35.68 -19.20
CA ALA A 245 -11.41 -34.84 -20.09
C ALA A 245 -12.19 -33.63 -20.63
N LEU A 246 -13.45 -33.82 -21.00
CA LEU A 246 -14.33 -32.74 -21.47
C LEU A 246 -14.80 -31.86 -20.31
N MET A 247 -15.04 -32.45 -19.14
CA MET A 247 -15.37 -31.73 -17.92
C MET A 247 -14.21 -30.85 -17.46
N ALA A 248 -12.97 -31.34 -17.48
CA ALA A 248 -11.77 -30.55 -17.16
C ALA A 248 -11.58 -29.37 -18.13
N LYS A 249 -11.87 -29.57 -19.42
CA LYS A 249 -11.83 -28.52 -20.45
C LYS A 249 -12.86 -27.42 -20.18
N LYS A 250 -14.13 -27.78 -20.00
CA LYS A 250 -15.23 -26.83 -19.77
C LYS A 250 -15.19 -26.16 -18.38
N THR A 251 -14.68 -26.83 -17.35
CA THR A 251 -14.51 -26.23 -16.01
C THR A 251 -13.32 -25.26 -15.93
N ARG A 252 -12.49 -25.15 -16.97
CA ARG A 252 -11.36 -24.21 -16.98
C ARG A 252 -11.84 -22.77 -16.87
N GLU A 253 -12.93 -22.40 -17.56
CA GLU A 253 -13.52 -21.06 -17.49
C GLU A 253 -13.80 -20.63 -16.05
N PHE A 254 -14.45 -21.48 -15.26
CA PHE A 254 -14.82 -21.18 -13.87
C PHE A 254 -13.63 -21.23 -12.88
N ARG A 255 -12.46 -21.71 -13.32
CA ARG A 255 -11.22 -21.79 -12.52
C ARG A 255 -10.24 -20.67 -12.83
N CYS A 256 -10.31 -20.08 -14.03
CA CYS A 256 -9.48 -18.95 -14.42
C CYS A 256 -9.83 -17.70 -13.59
N PRO A 257 -8.90 -16.77 -13.36
CA PRO A 257 -9.21 -15.48 -12.75
C PRO A 257 -10.11 -14.64 -13.68
N PRO A 258 -10.93 -13.72 -13.13
CA PRO A 258 -11.95 -12.99 -13.89
C PRO A 258 -11.39 -12.14 -15.04
N LYS A 259 -10.16 -11.62 -14.91
CA LYS A 259 -9.49 -10.86 -15.98
C LYS A 259 -9.24 -11.72 -17.22
N ASP A 260 -8.69 -12.92 -17.01
CA ASP A 260 -8.41 -13.87 -18.09
C ASP A 260 -9.70 -14.45 -18.67
N GLN A 261 -10.72 -14.66 -17.83
CA GLN A 261 -12.06 -15.03 -18.28
C GLN A 261 -12.62 -13.99 -19.26
N MET A 262 -12.64 -12.71 -18.87
CA MET A 262 -13.16 -11.64 -19.72
C MET A 262 -12.34 -11.47 -21.01
N GLN A 263 -11.01 -11.58 -20.94
CA GLN A 263 -10.16 -11.46 -22.13
C GLN A 263 -10.47 -12.54 -23.17
N ALA A 264 -10.70 -13.78 -22.72
CA ALA A 264 -11.05 -14.86 -23.63
C ALA A 264 -12.49 -14.77 -24.17
N LEU A 265 -13.45 -14.34 -23.34
CA LEU A 265 -14.85 -14.17 -23.75
C LEU A 265 -15.05 -12.99 -24.73
N MET A 266 -14.15 -12.00 -24.70
CA MET A 266 -14.18 -10.80 -25.55
C MET A 266 -13.34 -10.93 -26.83
N ASP A 267 -12.65 -12.05 -27.06
CA ASP A 267 -11.76 -12.20 -28.20
C ASP A 267 -12.54 -12.34 -29.52
N PHE A 268 -12.38 -11.36 -30.42
CA PHE A 268 -13.00 -11.35 -31.74
C PHE A 268 -12.27 -12.24 -32.76
N LYS A 269 -11.07 -12.72 -32.45
CA LYS A 269 -10.19 -13.46 -33.37
C LYS A 269 -10.20 -14.96 -33.08
N GLN A 270 -11.30 -15.66 -33.34
CA GLN A 270 -11.33 -17.13 -33.28
C GLN A 270 -12.02 -17.75 -34.50
N ASP A 271 -11.33 -17.74 -35.63
CA ASP A 271 -11.43 -18.79 -36.66
C ASP A 271 -10.27 -19.83 -36.51
N SER A 272 -9.35 -19.65 -35.55
CA SER A 272 -8.24 -20.57 -35.28
C SER A 272 -8.52 -21.43 -34.04
N SER A 273 -8.78 -22.71 -34.29
CA SER A 273 -9.34 -23.75 -33.43
C SER A 273 -8.44 -24.31 -32.32
N GLU A 274 -7.69 -23.49 -31.56
CA GLU A 274 -6.73 -24.01 -30.54
C GLU A 274 -6.88 -23.51 -29.09
N SER A 275 -7.74 -22.54 -28.79
CA SER A 275 -8.06 -22.21 -27.38
C SER A 275 -9.15 -23.11 -26.82
N ALA A 276 -8.87 -23.77 -25.69
CA ALA A 276 -9.70 -24.83 -25.11
C ALA A 276 -11.08 -24.40 -24.55
N PHE A 277 -11.44 -23.12 -24.61
CA PHE A 277 -12.76 -22.57 -24.31
C PHE A 277 -13.00 -21.50 -25.37
N SER A 278 -13.82 -21.87 -26.35
CA SER A 278 -14.17 -21.05 -27.50
C SER A 278 -15.42 -20.24 -27.18
N ASN A 279 -15.54 -19.06 -27.81
CA ASN A 279 -16.78 -18.29 -27.78
C ASN A 279 -17.98 -19.10 -28.28
N GLU A 280 -17.79 -20.26 -28.93
CA GLU A 280 -18.82 -21.18 -29.41
C GLU A 280 -19.91 -21.48 -28.38
N ASP A 281 -19.56 -21.70 -27.11
CA ASP A 281 -20.54 -22.05 -26.06
C ASP A 281 -21.37 -20.84 -25.56
N MET A 282 -21.04 -19.59 -25.94
CA MET A 282 -21.84 -18.40 -25.60
C MET A 282 -23.10 -18.29 -26.49
N GLN A 283 -24.19 -17.74 -25.94
CA GLN A 283 -25.39 -17.42 -26.72
C GLN A 283 -25.08 -16.50 -27.91
N GLU A 284 -25.62 -16.86 -29.08
CA GLU A 284 -25.44 -16.08 -30.32
C GLU A 284 -25.95 -14.64 -30.17
N GLU A 285 -27.04 -14.43 -29.45
CA GLU A 285 -27.58 -13.10 -29.14
C GLU A 285 -26.55 -12.18 -28.46
N ILE A 286 -25.74 -12.70 -27.53
CA ILE A 286 -24.72 -11.93 -26.81
C ILE A 286 -23.56 -11.57 -27.75
N LYS A 287 -23.16 -12.51 -28.63
CA LYS A 287 -22.13 -12.26 -29.66
C LYS A 287 -22.59 -11.21 -30.66
N ASP A 288 -23.84 -11.28 -31.10
CA ASP A 288 -24.41 -10.35 -32.07
C ASP A 288 -24.57 -8.96 -31.47
N MET A 289 -24.94 -8.85 -30.19
CA MET A 289 -24.92 -7.56 -29.47
C MET A 289 -23.52 -6.93 -29.48
N LEU A 290 -22.47 -7.70 -29.18
CA LEU A 290 -21.10 -7.22 -29.16
C LEU A 290 -20.61 -6.80 -30.55
N LYS A 291 -20.90 -7.60 -31.60
CA LYS A 291 -20.55 -7.29 -32.99
C LYS A 291 -21.28 -6.04 -33.49
N THR A 292 -22.58 -5.91 -33.19
CA THR A 292 -23.40 -4.76 -33.57
C THR A 292 -22.90 -3.48 -32.88
N PHE A 293 -22.59 -3.58 -31.59
CA PHE A 293 -22.01 -2.46 -30.84
C PHE A 293 -20.63 -2.05 -31.38
N HIS A 294 -19.76 -3.02 -31.69
CA HIS A 294 -18.46 -2.74 -32.31
C HIS A 294 -18.59 -2.03 -33.66
N ALA A 295 -19.52 -2.48 -34.52
CA ALA A 295 -19.80 -1.82 -35.79
C ALA A 295 -20.31 -0.39 -35.59
N ASN A 296 -21.21 -0.16 -34.62
CA ASN A 296 -21.74 1.17 -34.32
C ASN A 296 -20.66 2.13 -33.80
N ILE A 297 -19.71 1.68 -32.97
CA ILE A 297 -18.57 2.49 -32.53
C ILE A 297 -17.72 2.93 -33.72
N LEU A 298 -17.41 2.01 -34.65
CA LEU A 298 -16.59 2.31 -35.82
C LEU A 298 -17.27 3.32 -36.78
N ILE A 299 -18.59 3.22 -36.93
CA ILE A 299 -19.41 4.16 -37.69
C ILE A 299 -19.40 5.55 -37.03
N LEU A 300 -19.59 5.62 -35.71
CA LEU A 300 -19.56 6.88 -34.95
C LEU A 300 -18.18 7.57 -35.00
N GLN A 301 -17.10 6.82 -35.20
CA GLN A 301 -15.74 7.34 -35.35
C GLN A 301 -15.34 7.64 -36.80
N GLN A 302 -16.28 7.51 -37.76
CA GLN A 302 -16.07 7.78 -39.19
C GLN A 302 -14.94 6.95 -39.83
N VAL A 303 -14.66 5.77 -39.28
CA VAL A 303 -13.66 4.83 -39.84
C VAL A 303 -14.26 4.04 -41.02
N LEU A 304 -15.58 3.86 -41.03
CA LEU A 304 -16.34 3.18 -42.07
C LEU A 304 -17.47 4.09 -42.59
N GLU A 305 -17.65 4.19 -43.91
CA GLU A 305 -18.81 4.86 -44.50
C GLU A 305 -20.08 4.03 -44.25
N PRO A 306 -21.24 4.66 -43.95
CA PRO A 306 -22.46 3.95 -43.55
C PRO A 306 -23.07 3.07 -44.65
N ASN A 307 -22.67 3.25 -45.91
CA ASN A 307 -23.21 2.52 -47.06
C ASN A 307 -22.09 2.06 -48.00
N ASN A 308 -21.27 1.11 -47.57
CA ASN A 308 -20.64 0.07 -48.40
C ASN A 308 -19.53 -0.57 -47.56
N ASP A 309 -19.80 -1.73 -46.95
CA ASP A 309 -18.80 -2.79 -46.66
C ASP A 309 -19.29 -3.87 -45.67
N LEU A 310 -20.60 -3.93 -45.34
CA LEU A 310 -21.16 -5.05 -44.57
C LEU A 310 -21.11 -6.43 -45.28
N LEU A 311 -20.64 -6.51 -46.54
CA LEU A 311 -20.54 -7.75 -47.33
C LEU A 311 -19.13 -8.09 -47.85
N LYS A 312 -18.06 -7.48 -47.33
CA LYS A 312 -16.67 -7.78 -47.78
C LYS A 312 -15.66 -8.11 -46.68
N ILE A 313 -16.10 -8.41 -45.47
CA ILE A 313 -15.21 -8.92 -44.42
C ILE A 313 -14.88 -10.42 -44.65
N SER A 314 -15.59 -11.13 -45.54
CA SER A 314 -15.33 -12.55 -45.86
C SER A 314 -14.39 -12.82 -47.04
N ASN A 315 -13.94 -11.81 -47.79
CA ASN A 315 -13.09 -12.01 -48.98
C ASN A 315 -11.91 -11.03 -49.07
N VAL A 316 -11.15 -10.91 -48.00
CA VAL A 316 -9.73 -10.55 -48.15
C VAL A 316 -9.03 -11.83 -48.66
N PRO A 317 -8.42 -11.85 -49.86
CA PRO A 317 -7.64 -13.01 -50.24
C PRO A 317 -6.54 -13.18 -49.20
N LYS A 318 -6.48 -14.38 -48.59
CA LYS A 318 -5.41 -14.80 -47.70
C LYS A 318 -4.08 -14.49 -48.39
N VAL A 319 -3.39 -13.44 -47.94
CA VAL A 319 -1.99 -13.25 -48.27
C VAL A 319 -1.27 -14.29 -47.42
N ASN A 320 -0.71 -15.28 -48.11
CA ASN A 320 0.02 -16.40 -47.54
C ASN A 320 1.02 -15.92 -46.48
N GLU A 321 1.04 -16.67 -45.38
CA GLU A 321 2.11 -16.71 -44.40
C GLU A 321 3.45 -16.90 -45.11
N LEU A 322 4.30 -15.87 -45.09
CA LEU A 322 5.74 -16.01 -45.21
C LEU A 322 6.40 -14.99 -44.28
N ASP A 323 6.95 -15.53 -43.20
CA ASP A 323 8.08 -15.10 -42.40
C ASP A 323 8.24 -13.61 -42.01
N HIS A 324 8.22 -13.39 -40.70
CA HIS A 324 8.75 -12.23 -40.03
C HIS A 324 10.20 -11.96 -40.44
N ASN A 325 10.41 -10.96 -41.30
CA ASN A 325 11.51 -9.98 -41.27
C ASN A 325 11.62 -9.28 -42.63
N GLU A 326 10.93 -8.16 -42.83
CA GLU A 326 11.43 -7.04 -43.64
C GLU A 326 10.50 -5.84 -43.48
N GLN A 327 11.10 -4.66 -43.33
CA GLN A 327 10.43 -3.39 -43.08
C GLN A 327 9.38 -3.12 -44.18
N VAL A 328 8.09 -3.08 -43.80
CA VAL A 328 7.01 -2.70 -44.72
C VAL A 328 7.24 -1.25 -45.15
N SER A 329 7.70 -1.10 -46.39
CA SER A 329 8.05 0.17 -47.03
C SER A 329 6.89 1.16 -46.99
N LEU A 330 7.15 2.35 -46.46
CA LEU A 330 6.24 3.52 -46.40
C LEU A 330 5.56 3.81 -47.75
N PHE A 331 6.16 3.37 -48.85
CA PHE A 331 5.67 3.56 -50.22
C PHE A 331 4.39 2.75 -50.52
N SER A 332 4.20 1.56 -49.94
CA SER A 332 3.00 0.74 -50.17
C SER A 332 1.77 1.33 -49.47
N ARG A 333 1.95 1.85 -48.27
CA ARG A 333 0.92 2.54 -47.48
C ARG A 333 0.51 3.87 -48.13
N LEU A 334 1.46 4.57 -48.74
CA LEU A 334 1.21 5.81 -49.49
C LEU A 334 0.47 5.52 -50.80
N LEU A 335 0.79 4.42 -51.49
CA LEU A 335 0.06 3.96 -52.68
C LEU A 335 -1.39 3.59 -52.35
N GLU A 336 -1.63 2.96 -51.20
CA GLU A 336 -2.99 2.64 -50.73
C GLU A 336 -3.82 3.89 -50.43
N ILE A 337 -3.20 4.91 -49.81
CA ILE A 337 -3.83 6.21 -49.56
C ILE A 337 -4.12 6.95 -50.88
N VAL A 338 -3.19 6.93 -51.84
CA VAL A 338 -3.37 7.55 -53.17
C VAL A 338 -4.47 6.84 -53.97
N ILE A 339 -4.58 5.50 -53.87
CA ILE A 339 -5.65 4.73 -54.50
C ILE A 339 -7.01 5.06 -53.87
N ARG A 340 -7.12 5.15 -52.53
CA ARG A 340 -8.36 5.61 -51.85
C ARG A 340 -8.73 7.03 -52.25
N HIS A 341 -7.75 7.93 -52.38
CA HIS A 341 -8.00 9.31 -52.75
C HIS A 341 -8.38 9.48 -54.24
N ALA A 342 -7.86 8.62 -55.12
CA ALA A 342 -8.22 8.56 -56.54
C ALA A 342 -9.62 7.98 -56.78
N ILE A 343 -10.06 7.04 -55.93
CA ILE A 343 -11.43 6.52 -55.93
C ILE A 343 -12.42 7.60 -55.45
N LYS A 344 -12.04 8.39 -54.44
CA LYS A 344 -12.82 9.55 -53.94
C LYS A 344 -13.06 10.63 -55.00
N ARG A 345 -12.02 10.98 -55.79
CA ARG A 345 -12.14 11.93 -56.92
C ARG A 345 -13.06 11.44 -58.05
N LYS A 346 -13.01 10.14 -58.39
CA LYS A 346 -13.88 9.55 -59.44
C LYS A 346 -15.35 9.47 -59.03
N HIS A 347 -15.66 9.49 -57.74
CA HIS A 347 -17.03 9.53 -57.22
C HIS A 347 -17.60 10.96 -57.19
N GLU A 348 -16.79 11.97 -56.87
CA GLU A 348 -17.18 13.38 -56.91
C GLU A 348 -17.54 13.84 -58.34
N GLU A 349 -16.85 13.36 -59.37
CA GLU A 349 -17.18 13.68 -60.78
C GLU A 349 -18.46 13.02 -61.30
N LYS A 350 -18.89 11.89 -60.71
CA LYS A 350 -20.10 11.15 -61.14
C LYS A 350 -21.38 11.63 -60.46
N THR A 351 -21.30 12.23 -59.27
CA THR A 351 -22.46 12.79 -58.56
C THR A 351 -22.87 14.16 -59.07
N ILE A 352 -21.98 14.90 -59.73
CA ILE A 352 -22.26 16.24 -60.29
C ILE A 352 -23.07 16.17 -61.60
N ALA A 353 -23.04 15.05 -62.33
CA ALA A 353 -23.67 14.94 -63.64
C ALA A 353 -25.18 14.60 -63.64
N ASN A 354 -25.75 14.15 -62.51
CA ASN A 354 -27.11 13.60 -62.44
C ASN A 354 -28.00 14.27 -61.38
N ALA A 355 -27.97 15.60 -61.26
CA ALA A 355 -28.75 16.32 -60.26
C ALA A 355 -29.46 17.57 -60.81
N ASP A 356 -30.11 17.44 -61.98
CA ASP A 356 -31.22 18.34 -62.33
C ASP A 356 -32.54 17.62 -62.01
N GLY A 357 -33.18 18.06 -60.92
CA GLY A 357 -34.56 17.72 -60.60
C GLY A 357 -34.75 16.58 -59.59
N GLN A 358 -34.52 16.87 -58.30
CA GLN A 358 -35.43 16.56 -57.18
C GLN A 358 -34.73 16.96 -55.86
N LEU A 359 -35.47 17.68 -55.00
CA LEU A 359 -35.05 18.17 -53.69
C LEU A 359 -34.70 16.99 -52.75
N ALA A 360 -33.45 16.55 -52.76
CA ALA A 360 -32.88 15.76 -51.68
C ALA A 360 -32.43 16.71 -50.56
N LEU A 361 -33.02 16.57 -49.37
CA LEU A 361 -32.52 17.18 -48.14
C LEU A 361 -31.03 16.86 -48.01
N ARG A 362 -30.19 17.89 -47.89
CA ARG A 362 -28.76 17.72 -47.60
C ARG A 362 -28.62 17.09 -46.21
N PRO A 363 -27.90 15.97 -46.03
CA PRO A 363 -27.53 15.51 -44.70
C PRO A 363 -26.63 16.57 -44.04
N GLY A 364 -26.95 16.96 -42.79
CA GLY A 364 -26.13 17.91 -42.02
C GLY A 364 -24.70 17.39 -41.83
N LYS A 365 -23.71 18.27 -41.93
CA LYS A 365 -22.30 17.90 -41.72
C LYS A 365 -22.04 17.63 -40.24
N THR A 366 -21.23 16.62 -39.94
CA THR A 366 -20.84 16.32 -38.56
C THR A 366 -19.89 17.39 -38.00
N LEU A 367 -19.87 17.61 -36.68
CA LEU A 367 -18.94 18.56 -36.03
C LEU A 367 -17.48 18.29 -36.42
N CYS A 368 -17.12 17.01 -36.53
CA CYS A 368 -15.79 16.57 -36.96
C CYS A 368 -15.43 17.07 -38.36
N GLU A 369 -16.35 16.98 -39.31
CA GLU A 369 -16.15 17.48 -40.68
C GLU A 369 -16.11 19.01 -40.72
N VAL A 370 -16.96 19.68 -39.94
CA VAL A 370 -16.96 21.14 -39.82
C VAL A 370 -15.60 21.63 -39.34
N ILE A 371 -15.07 21.05 -38.25
CA ILE A 371 -13.75 21.37 -37.69
C ILE A 371 -12.63 21.09 -38.69
N LYS A 372 -12.62 19.92 -39.34
CA LYS A 372 -11.60 19.57 -40.34
C LYS A 372 -11.57 20.60 -41.48
N VAL A 373 -12.73 20.98 -42.01
CA VAL A 373 -12.84 21.93 -43.11
C VAL A 373 -12.45 23.34 -42.66
N THR A 374 -12.86 23.78 -41.47
CA THR A 374 -12.64 25.15 -40.99
C THR A 374 -11.18 25.42 -40.64
N VAL A 375 -10.51 24.50 -39.94
CA VAL A 375 -9.10 24.67 -39.57
C VAL A 375 -8.21 24.62 -40.81
N ILE A 376 -8.49 23.72 -41.77
CA ILE A 376 -7.78 23.69 -43.07
C ILE A 376 -8.04 24.98 -43.87
N LYS A 377 -9.27 25.51 -43.84
CA LYS A 377 -9.61 26.78 -44.48
C LYS A 377 -8.83 27.94 -43.84
N TRP A 378 -8.74 28.03 -42.52
CA TRP A 378 -7.96 29.06 -41.83
C TRP A 378 -6.48 29.01 -42.18
N GLY A 379 -5.88 27.82 -42.23
CA GLY A 379 -4.47 27.66 -42.64
C GLY A 379 -4.20 27.97 -44.11
N ARG A 380 -5.20 27.89 -44.99
CA ARG A 380 -5.08 28.26 -46.42
C ARG A 380 -5.31 29.74 -46.71
N LEU A 381 -6.13 30.42 -45.90
CA LEU A 381 -6.56 31.80 -46.18
C LEU A 381 -5.51 32.86 -45.81
N THR A 382 -4.78 32.66 -44.69
CA THR A 382 -3.88 33.67 -44.12
C THR A 382 -2.68 33.02 -43.46
N HIS A 383 -1.49 33.62 -43.56
CA HIS A 383 -0.35 33.25 -42.73
C HIS A 383 -0.66 33.62 -41.27
N ILE A 384 -0.58 32.65 -40.36
CA ILE A 384 -0.88 32.82 -38.93
C ILE A 384 0.43 33.08 -38.20
N ASN A 385 0.49 34.15 -37.40
CA ASN A 385 1.72 34.53 -36.70
C ASN A 385 1.79 33.99 -35.27
N ASP A 386 0.65 33.85 -34.58
CA ASP A 386 0.61 33.37 -33.21
C ASP A 386 0.92 31.85 -33.10
N PRO A 387 2.02 31.45 -32.43
CA PRO A 387 2.36 30.04 -32.23
C PRO A 387 1.35 29.29 -31.34
N HIS A 388 0.67 30.00 -30.43
CA HIS A 388 -0.32 29.38 -29.55
C HIS A 388 -1.55 28.94 -30.36
N LEU A 389 -2.06 29.81 -31.23
CA LEU A 389 -3.16 29.46 -32.15
C LEU A 389 -2.81 28.25 -33.03
N ILE A 390 -1.58 28.19 -33.55
CA ILE A 390 -1.12 27.06 -34.37
C ILE A 390 -1.16 25.75 -33.58
N ARG A 391 -0.66 25.75 -32.34
CA ARG A 391 -0.69 24.57 -31.46
C ARG A 391 -2.11 24.07 -31.25
N GLU A 392 -3.05 24.96 -30.90
CA GLU A 392 -4.44 24.56 -30.64
C GLU A 392 -5.18 24.14 -31.91
N MET A 393 -4.91 24.76 -33.05
CA MET A 393 -5.44 24.32 -34.34
C MET A 393 -4.99 22.90 -34.70
N PHE A 394 -3.71 22.59 -34.49
CA PHE A 394 -3.19 21.24 -34.75
C PHE A 394 -3.69 20.21 -33.72
N ASN A 395 -3.79 20.57 -32.44
CA ASN A 395 -4.39 19.72 -31.41
C ASN A 395 -5.83 19.35 -31.80
N LEU A 396 -6.62 20.35 -32.20
CA LEU A 396 -8.02 20.15 -32.59
C LEU A 396 -8.14 19.27 -33.83
N ILE A 397 -7.29 19.46 -34.85
CA ILE A 397 -7.25 18.56 -36.01
C ILE A 397 -6.86 17.14 -35.60
N TYR A 398 -5.82 17.00 -34.76
CA TYR A 398 -5.28 15.71 -34.35
C TYR A 398 -6.35 14.85 -33.66
N THR A 399 -7.11 15.43 -32.71
CA THR A 399 -8.19 14.72 -32.01
C THR A 399 -9.30 14.28 -32.96
N GLN A 400 -9.61 15.08 -33.99
CA GLN A 400 -10.62 14.71 -35.01
C GLN A 400 -10.18 13.54 -35.92
N TYR A 401 -8.90 13.22 -36.01
CA TYR A 401 -8.39 12.05 -36.75
C TYR A 401 -8.10 10.85 -35.83
N ASP A 402 -7.63 11.09 -34.61
CA ASP A 402 -7.30 10.07 -33.60
C ASP A 402 -8.48 9.76 -32.66
N GLY A 403 -9.66 9.51 -33.21
CA GLY A 403 -10.86 9.25 -32.40
C GLY A 403 -10.77 7.95 -31.57
N ILE A 404 -10.09 6.92 -32.08
CA ILE A 404 -9.90 5.64 -31.37
C ILE A 404 -8.88 5.80 -30.23
N GLY A 405 -7.73 6.42 -30.51
CA GLY A 405 -6.70 6.63 -29.50
C GLY A 405 -7.17 7.52 -28.37
N GLU A 406 -7.98 8.54 -28.68
CA GLU A 406 -8.61 9.41 -27.68
C GLU A 406 -9.53 8.62 -26.73
N ILE A 407 -10.43 7.79 -27.25
CA ILE A 407 -11.28 6.93 -26.41
C ILE A 407 -10.43 5.97 -25.58
N SER A 408 -9.41 5.34 -26.17
CA SER A 408 -8.54 4.40 -25.46
C SER A 408 -7.84 5.05 -24.26
N ARG A 409 -7.22 6.23 -24.46
CA ARG A 409 -6.53 6.97 -23.39
C ARG A 409 -7.50 7.41 -22.29
N CYS A 410 -8.74 7.77 -22.64
CA CYS A 410 -9.75 8.15 -21.65
C CYS A 410 -10.32 6.95 -20.88
N LEU A 411 -10.47 5.79 -21.53
CA LEU A 411 -10.91 4.56 -20.87
C LEU A 411 -9.93 4.08 -19.80
N GLU A 412 -8.62 4.26 -20.01
CA GLU A 412 -7.60 3.96 -18.98
C GLU A 412 -7.77 4.78 -17.70
N ARG A 413 -8.40 5.96 -17.78
CA ARG A 413 -8.67 6.87 -16.65
C ARG A 413 -10.12 6.85 -16.18
N THR A 414 -10.95 5.99 -16.77
CA THR A 414 -12.37 5.88 -16.44
C THR A 414 -12.56 4.87 -15.31
N TYR A 415 -13.38 5.22 -14.32
CA TYR A 415 -13.68 4.37 -13.18
C TYR A 415 -15.19 4.30 -12.92
N ILE A 416 -15.69 3.10 -12.64
CA ILE A 416 -17.12 2.83 -12.45
C ILE A 416 -17.39 2.57 -10.97
N ILE A 417 -18.41 3.21 -10.42
CA ILE A 417 -18.75 3.16 -9.00
C ILE A 417 -20.21 2.79 -8.77
N ASN A 418 -20.53 2.41 -7.54
CA ASN A 418 -21.91 2.26 -7.10
C ASN A 418 -22.51 3.63 -6.72
N GLU A 419 -23.80 3.82 -6.96
CA GLU A 419 -24.55 5.04 -6.62
C GLU A 419 -24.45 5.40 -5.12
N LYS A 420 -24.36 4.38 -4.25
CA LYS A 420 -24.23 4.58 -2.79
C LYS A 420 -22.95 5.31 -2.38
N SER A 421 -21.88 5.22 -3.17
CA SER A 421 -20.55 5.77 -2.85
C SER A 421 -20.34 7.19 -3.41
N VAL A 422 -21.32 7.74 -4.13
CA VAL A 422 -21.27 9.10 -4.70
C VAL A 422 -21.02 10.22 -3.68
N PRO A 423 -21.64 10.26 -2.48
CA PRO A 423 -21.37 11.35 -1.52
C PRO A 423 -19.92 11.34 -1.04
N ASP A 424 -19.39 10.17 -0.71
CA ASP A 424 -18.02 9.98 -0.23
C ASP A 424 -17.01 10.37 -1.31
N ILE A 425 -17.28 10.05 -2.58
CA ILE A 425 -16.44 10.45 -3.72
C ILE A 425 -16.50 11.95 -3.99
N THR A 426 -17.68 12.56 -3.82
CA THR A 426 -17.82 14.01 -4.00
C THR A 426 -16.97 14.76 -2.96
N LEU A 427 -16.95 14.28 -1.72
CA LEU A 427 -16.07 14.82 -0.66
C LEU A 427 -14.59 14.62 -1.02
N LEU A 428 -14.21 13.42 -1.45
CA LEU A 428 -12.84 13.10 -1.89
C LEU A 428 -12.35 14.05 -3.00
N LEU A 429 -13.10 14.15 -4.10
CA LEU A 429 -12.73 14.97 -5.26
C LEU A 429 -12.62 16.45 -4.89
N ARG A 430 -13.51 16.91 -4.01
CA ARG A 430 -13.47 18.26 -3.50
C ARG A 430 -12.17 18.51 -2.72
N LYS A 431 -11.80 17.64 -1.78
CA LYS A 431 -10.55 17.78 -1.01
C LYS A 431 -9.32 17.66 -1.90
N LEU A 432 -9.31 16.70 -2.83
CA LEU A 432 -8.24 16.55 -3.81
C LEU A 432 -8.07 17.78 -4.72
N SER A 433 -9.17 18.44 -5.09
CA SER A 433 -9.11 19.67 -5.89
C SER A 433 -8.42 20.81 -5.14
N ILE A 434 -8.62 20.92 -3.83
CA ILE A 434 -7.94 21.89 -2.97
C ILE A 434 -6.44 21.56 -2.92
N VAL A 435 -6.10 20.29 -2.67
CA VAL A 435 -4.70 19.81 -2.63
C VAL A 435 -3.97 20.14 -3.95
N ARG A 436 -4.61 19.90 -5.10
CA ARG A 436 -4.03 20.21 -6.43
C ARG A 436 -3.95 21.71 -6.71
N ALA A 437 -4.85 22.53 -6.16
CA ALA A 437 -4.76 23.98 -6.29
C ALA A 437 -3.55 24.53 -5.52
N LEU A 438 -3.32 24.01 -4.30
CA LEU A 438 -2.21 24.39 -3.44
C LEU A 438 -0.83 24.00 -4.01
N LEU A 439 -0.74 22.98 -4.88
CA LEU A 439 0.52 22.63 -5.57
C LEU A 439 1.16 23.78 -6.36
N THR A 440 0.36 24.70 -6.88
CA THR A 440 0.86 25.84 -7.66
C THR A 440 1.25 27.03 -6.79
N VAL A 441 0.89 27.02 -5.51
CA VAL A 441 1.10 28.11 -4.57
C VAL A 441 2.36 27.81 -3.75
N GLN A 442 3.11 28.85 -3.40
CA GLN A 442 4.21 28.72 -2.46
C GLN A 442 3.61 28.53 -1.06
N MET A 443 3.83 27.34 -0.49
CA MET A 443 3.21 26.93 0.78
C MET A 443 3.83 27.69 1.97
N ASP A 444 2.99 28.35 2.76
CA ASP A 444 3.30 28.89 4.09
C ASP A 444 2.43 28.18 5.16
N ALA A 445 2.52 28.61 6.43
CA ALA A 445 1.97 27.87 7.57
C ALA A 445 0.45 27.63 7.50
N ASP A 446 -0.31 28.62 7.01
CA ASP A 446 -1.77 28.50 6.87
C ASP A 446 -2.16 27.48 5.79
N GLU A 447 -1.44 27.44 4.65
CA GLU A 447 -1.69 26.45 3.61
C GLU A 447 -1.31 25.03 4.05
N GLU A 448 -0.30 24.90 4.91
CA GLU A 448 0.12 23.61 5.47
C GLU A 448 -0.95 23.02 6.39
N GLU A 449 -1.54 23.82 7.29
CA GLU A 449 -2.63 23.39 8.17
C GLU A 449 -3.83 22.86 7.36
N ILE A 450 -4.21 23.61 6.30
CA ILE A 450 -5.30 23.21 5.39
C ILE A 450 -4.96 21.91 4.66
N MET A 451 -3.72 21.75 4.24
CA MET A 451 -3.27 20.56 3.51
C MET A 451 -3.28 19.32 4.40
N ILE A 452 -2.78 19.41 5.63
CA ILE A 452 -2.81 18.32 6.62
C ILE A 452 -4.26 17.90 6.88
N ALA A 453 -5.16 18.86 7.14
CA ALA A 453 -6.58 18.58 7.32
C ALA A 453 -7.20 17.90 6.10
N CYS A 454 -6.88 18.35 4.89
CA CYS A 454 -7.37 17.71 3.66
C CYS A 454 -6.83 16.29 3.46
N LEU A 455 -5.57 16.01 3.80
CA LEU A 455 -4.98 14.67 3.68
C LEU A 455 -5.61 13.69 4.68
N ASN A 456 -5.85 14.14 5.91
CA ASN A 456 -6.55 13.33 6.92
C ASN A 456 -7.99 13.02 6.49
N ASP A 457 -8.73 14.02 5.96
CA ASP A 457 -10.07 13.82 5.41
C ASP A 457 -10.10 12.81 4.24
N ILE A 458 -9.05 12.77 3.41
CA ILE A 458 -8.94 11.80 2.31
C ILE A 458 -8.67 10.39 2.87
N MET A 459 -7.84 10.28 3.90
CA MET A 459 -7.46 9.02 4.54
C MET A 459 -8.60 8.39 5.36
N ASP A 460 -9.44 9.21 6.00
CA ASP A 460 -10.61 8.77 6.75
C ASP A 460 -11.80 8.39 5.84
N ASN A 461 -11.68 8.65 4.53
CA ASN A 461 -12.72 8.34 3.57
C ASN A 461 -12.78 6.82 3.27
N ARG A 462 -13.97 6.23 3.36
CA ARG A 462 -14.22 4.80 3.10
C ARG A 462 -13.81 4.38 1.68
N VAL A 463 -13.95 5.28 0.71
CA VAL A 463 -13.62 5.03 -0.70
C VAL A 463 -12.13 4.72 -0.87
N PHE A 464 -11.27 5.32 -0.03
CA PHE A 464 -9.84 5.09 -0.05
C PHE A 464 -9.48 3.59 0.07
N TYR A 465 -10.17 2.87 0.97
CA TYR A 465 -9.94 1.45 1.20
C TYR A 465 -10.78 0.53 0.29
N GLN A 466 -11.98 0.95 -0.11
CA GLN A 466 -12.86 0.14 -0.97
C GLN A 466 -12.40 0.11 -2.43
N HIS A 467 -11.83 1.20 -2.92
CA HIS A 467 -11.47 1.40 -4.32
C HIS A 467 -10.01 1.89 -4.47
N PRO A 468 -9.01 1.04 -4.20
CA PRO A 468 -7.60 1.42 -4.26
C PRO A 468 -7.14 1.83 -5.66
N ASP A 469 -7.71 1.22 -6.72
CA ASP A 469 -7.39 1.56 -8.11
C ASP A 469 -7.87 2.96 -8.52
N LEU A 470 -8.91 3.50 -7.85
CA LEU A 470 -9.38 4.85 -8.08
C LEU A 470 -8.33 5.87 -7.64
N MET A 471 -7.73 5.70 -6.46
CA MET A 471 -6.67 6.60 -5.96
C MET A 471 -5.45 6.63 -6.89
N ARG A 472 -5.14 5.49 -7.49
CA ARG A 472 -4.07 5.36 -8.49
C ARG A 472 -4.44 6.03 -9.81
N SER A 473 -5.65 5.81 -10.30
CA SER A 473 -6.13 6.41 -11.57
C SER A 473 -6.24 7.94 -11.48
N LEU A 474 -6.51 8.47 -10.28
CA LEU A 474 -6.50 9.90 -9.98
C LEU A 474 -5.09 10.45 -9.68
N CYS A 475 -4.03 9.65 -9.78
CA CYS A 475 -2.65 10.09 -9.51
C CYS A 475 -2.50 10.83 -8.15
N VAL A 476 -3.23 10.39 -7.12
CA VAL A 476 -3.20 11.04 -5.79
C VAL A 476 -1.81 10.92 -5.18
N HIS A 477 -1.17 9.77 -5.35
CA HIS A 477 0.19 9.50 -4.90
C HIS A 477 1.23 10.43 -5.56
N GLU A 478 1.13 10.68 -6.87
CA GLU A 478 2.00 11.65 -7.57
C GLU A 478 1.80 13.08 -7.04
N THR A 479 0.55 13.48 -6.80
CA THR A 479 0.19 14.80 -6.26
C THR A 479 0.84 15.01 -4.88
N ILE A 480 0.69 14.03 -3.98
CA ILE A 480 1.25 14.08 -2.62
C ILE A 480 2.77 14.00 -2.64
N MET A 481 3.34 13.21 -3.54
CA MET A 481 4.78 13.17 -3.71
C MET A 481 5.33 14.53 -4.15
N ALA A 482 4.68 15.20 -5.10
CA ALA A 482 5.08 16.54 -5.55
C ALA A 482 5.03 17.58 -4.41
N ILE A 483 4.01 17.51 -3.55
CA ILE A 483 3.92 18.34 -2.33
C ILE A 483 5.14 18.09 -1.44
N MET A 484 5.39 16.82 -1.13
CA MET A 484 6.53 16.42 -0.29
C MET A 484 7.85 16.91 -0.90
N VAL A 485 8.05 16.75 -2.21
CA VAL A 485 9.24 17.22 -2.93
C VAL A 485 9.42 18.73 -2.80
N ASN A 486 8.37 19.51 -3.04
CA ASN A 486 8.42 20.97 -2.97
C ASN A 486 8.80 21.45 -1.57
N ARG A 487 8.26 20.80 -0.54
CA ARG A 487 8.56 21.13 0.86
C ARG A 487 9.98 20.71 1.26
N LEU A 488 10.43 19.52 0.86
CA LEU A 488 11.80 19.02 1.10
C LEU A 488 12.86 19.89 0.40
N ASN A 489 12.57 20.38 -0.81
CA ASN A 489 13.49 21.28 -1.52
C ASN A 489 13.55 22.66 -0.86
N LYS A 490 12.40 23.18 -0.36
CA LYS A 490 12.36 24.43 0.42
C LYS A 490 13.20 24.32 1.69
N SER A 491 13.07 23.22 2.44
CA SER A 491 13.85 23.03 3.68
C SER A 491 15.37 22.95 3.43
N LYS A 492 15.81 22.26 2.37
CA LYS A 492 17.22 22.24 1.96
C LYS A 492 17.74 23.63 1.57
N GLN A 493 16.94 24.44 0.88
CA GLN A 493 17.32 25.82 0.52
C GLN A 493 17.44 26.72 1.76
N GLU A 494 16.52 26.61 2.72
CA GLU A 494 16.58 27.36 3.98
C GLU A 494 17.83 27.01 4.80
N GLN A 495 18.19 25.71 4.89
CA GLN A 495 19.41 25.26 5.58
C GLN A 495 20.70 25.77 4.91
N THR A 496 20.72 25.84 3.58
CA THR A 496 21.87 26.37 2.82
C THR A 496 21.99 27.89 2.96
N SER A 497 20.86 28.58 3.14
CA SER A 497 20.83 30.04 3.34
C SER A 497 21.35 30.43 4.72
N MET A 498 21.00 29.66 5.76
CA MET A 498 21.48 29.86 7.13
C MET A 498 23.00 29.64 7.28
N SER A 499 23.59 28.72 6.52
CA SER A 499 25.04 28.45 6.55
C SER A 499 25.86 29.57 5.89
N SER A 500 25.27 30.33 4.95
CA SER A 500 25.96 31.46 4.29
C SER A 500 26.07 32.74 5.13
N VAL A 501 25.32 32.83 6.24
CA VAL A 501 25.36 34.01 7.14
C VAL A 501 26.43 33.87 8.22
N HIS A 502 26.85 32.65 8.56
CA HIS A 502 27.86 32.42 9.62
C HIS A 502 29.30 32.76 9.21
N ASP A 503 29.60 32.94 7.91
CA ASP A 503 30.95 33.28 7.43
C ASP A 503 31.26 34.79 7.39
N MET A 504 30.34 35.67 7.83
CA MET A 504 30.50 37.13 7.70
C MET A 504 30.22 37.96 8.96
N ASP A 505 30.27 37.39 10.17
CA ASP A 505 30.21 38.19 11.41
C ASP A 505 31.27 37.74 12.45
N GLY A 506 32.53 37.94 12.07
CA GLY A 506 33.65 37.99 13.01
C GLY A 506 34.00 39.44 13.35
N LEU A 507 33.23 40.10 14.21
CA LEU A 507 33.66 41.29 14.99
C LEU A 507 32.66 41.58 16.12
N ALA A 508 33.08 41.23 17.33
CA ALA A 508 32.37 41.47 18.58
C ALA A 508 32.07 42.97 18.83
N GLN A 509 30.82 43.28 19.21
CA GLN A 509 30.53 44.30 20.22
C GLN A 509 29.47 43.80 21.20
N THR A 510 29.89 43.83 22.46
CA THR A 510 29.15 43.61 23.70
C THR A 510 27.93 44.51 23.81
N ASN A 511 26.75 43.93 24.08
CA ASN A 511 25.71 44.58 24.88
C ASN A 511 25.01 43.50 25.70
N GLU A 512 25.25 43.55 27.00
CA GLU A 512 24.50 42.81 28.02
C GLU A 512 23.13 43.47 28.21
N SER A 513 22.07 42.74 27.86
CA SER A 513 20.77 42.85 28.52
C SER A 513 20.11 41.49 28.41
N GLY A 514 20.02 40.80 29.54
CA GLY A 514 19.52 39.44 29.65
C GLY A 514 18.06 39.33 29.28
N GLU A 515 17.79 38.58 28.22
CA GLU A 515 16.61 37.75 28.01
C GLU A 515 17.11 36.52 27.25
N ASN A 516 16.86 35.33 27.80
CA ASN A 516 17.28 34.04 27.24
C ASN A 516 16.77 33.90 25.80
N PRO A 517 17.62 33.62 24.79
CA PRO A 517 17.17 33.17 23.48
C PRO A 517 16.97 31.64 23.49
N GLU A 518 16.24 31.10 24.46
CA GLU A 518 15.91 29.66 24.55
C GLU A 518 14.41 29.36 24.51
N ALA A 519 13.56 30.34 24.20
CA ALA A 519 12.12 30.11 24.07
C ALA A 519 11.68 30.09 22.59
N HIS A 520 11.23 28.91 22.15
CA HIS A 520 10.58 28.56 20.89
C HIS A 520 11.43 28.57 19.61
N LEU A 521 12.02 27.41 19.30
CA LEU A 521 12.44 27.06 17.96
C LEU A 521 11.20 26.78 17.07
N PRO A 522 10.95 27.53 15.98
CA PRO A 522 9.88 27.26 15.02
C PRO A 522 10.28 26.11 14.08
N LYS A 523 10.57 24.93 14.64
CA LYS A 523 10.98 23.72 13.90
C LYS A 523 9.88 22.65 13.88
N GLU A 524 8.94 22.66 14.82
CA GLU A 524 7.91 21.61 14.96
C GLU A 524 6.85 21.67 13.84
N ASP A 525 6.31 22.86 13.55
CA ASP A 525 5.26 23.04 12.53
C ASP A 525 5.72 22.65 11.10
N LYS A 526 7.03 22.68 10.82
CA LYS A 526 7.59 22.42 9.48
C LYS A 526 7.65 20.94 9.10
N VAL A 527 7.64 20.04 10.09
CA VAL A 527 7.86 18.59 9.91
C VAL A 527 6.53 17.84 9.74
N GLU A 528 5.45 18.35 10.32
CA GLU A 528 4.15 17.68 10.38
C GLU A 528 3.54 17.40 9.00
N LEU A 529 3.68 18.32 8.05
CA LEU A 529 3.18 18.11 6.69
C LEU A 529 3.92 16.94 6.01
N VAL A 530 5.24 16.85 6.17
CA VAL A 530 6.06 15.79 5.57
C VAL A 530 5.71 14.44 6.19
N THR A 531 5.54 14.38 7.51
CA THR A 531 5.18 13.15 8.22
C THR A 531 3.78 12.68 7.85
N THR A 532 2.82 13.60 7.73
CA THR A 532 1.46 13.30 7.25
C THR A 532 1.48 12.77 5.82
N CYS A 533 2.26 13.37 4.92
CA CYS A 533 2.43 12.86 3.55
C CYS A 533 3.02 11.45 3.56
N CYS A 534 4.05 11.20 4.36
CA CYS A 534 4.69 9.87 4.44
C CYS A 534 3.74 8.82 5.03
N LYS A 535 2.99 9.14 6.11
CA LYS A 535 1.95 8.26 6.67
C LYS A 535 0.91 7.89 5.60
N PHE A 536 0.43 8.90 4.86
CA PHE A 536 -0.52 8.68 3.77
C PHE A 536 0.04 7.72 2.71
N LEU A 537 1.27 7.96 2.23
CA LEU A 537 1.88 7.15 1.18
C LEU A 537 2.17 5.72 1.67
N SER A 538 2.56 5.54 2.93
CA SER A 538 2.73 4.23 3.56
C SER A 538 1.41 3.46 3.63
N TYR A 539 0.30 4.11 4.00
CA TYR A 539 -1.03 3.48 3.95
C TYR A 539 -1.46 3.17 2.52
N PHE A 540 -1.22 4.07 1.57
CA PHE A 540 -1.49 3.85 0.15
C PHE A 540 -0.80 2.59 -0.38
N CYS A 541 0.48 2.35 -0.02
CA CYS A 541 1.21 1.13 -0.38
C CYS A 541 0.54 -0.14 0.18
N ARG A 542 0.02 -0.11 1.41
CA ARG A 542 -0.61 -1.26 2.07
C ARG A 542 -1.97 -1.64 1.48
N THR A 543 -2.66 -0.72 0.81
CA THR A 543 -4.01 -0.99 0.25
C THR A 543 -4.00 -1.95 -0.95
N SER A 544 -2.96 -1.97 -1.77
CA SER A 544 -2.91 -2.79 -2.99
C SER A 544 -1.50 -3.00 -3.50
N ARG A 545 -1.20 -4.20 -4.01
CA ARG A 545 0.08 -4.52 -4.67
C ARG A 545 0.35 -3.65 -5.91
N HIS A 546 -0.70 -3.20 -6.61
CA HIS A 546 -0.54 -2.29 -7.75
C HIS A 546 -0.18 -0.87 -7.31
N ASN A 547 -0.73 -0.43 -6.17
CA ASN A 547 -0.39 0.88 -5.58
C ASN A 547 1.06 0.88 -5.08
N GLN A 548 1.47 -0.23 -4.47
CA GLN A 548 2.85 -0.46 -4.09
C GLN A 548 3.81 -0.38 -5.30
N ARG A 549 3.45 -1.02 -6.42
CA ARG A 549 4.23 -0.93 -7.67
C ARG A 549 4.32 0.49 -8.22
N ALA A 550 3.24 1.27 -8.17
CA ALA A 550 3.27 2.68 -8.59
C ALA A 550 4.25 3.50 -7.73
N MET A 551 4.26 3.28 -6.41
CA MET A 551 5.22 3.93 -5.52
C MET A 551 6.66 3.46 -5.75
N PHE A 552 6.86 2.20 -6.12
CA PHE A 552 8.18 1.65 -6.44
C PHE A 552 8.85 2.36 -7.64
N GLU A 553 8.08 2.85 -8.61
CA GLU A 553 8.64 3.65 -9.72
C GLU A 553 9.32 4.93 -9.24
N HIS A 554 8.88 5.47 -8.09
CA HIS A 554 9.46 6.64 -7.46
C HIS A 554 10.49 6.32 -6.37
N LEU A 555 10.88 5.05 -6.18
CA LEU A 555 11.81 4.62 -5.13
C LEU A 555 13.14 5.38 -5.18
N SER A 556 13.67 5.66 -6.37
CA SER A 556 14.94 6.39 -6.53
C SER A 556 14.94 7.74 -5.82
N TYR A 557 13.83 8.47 -5.90
CA TYR A 557 13.66 9.79 -5.30
C TYR A 557 13.48 9.69 -3.78
N LEU A 558 12.71 8.70 -3.31
CA LEU A 558 12.55 8.44 -1.88
C LEU A 558 13.90 8.13 -1.21
N LEU A 559 14.73 7.32 -1.86
CA LEU A 559 16.07 6.99 -1.38
C LEU A 559 17.06 8.16 -1.46
N GLU A 560 16.85 9.16 -2.30
CA GLU A 560 17.69 10.37 -2.29
C GLU A 560 17.45 11.26 -1.07
N ASN A 561 16.27 11.14 -0.46
CA ASN A 561 15.84 11.94 0.69
C ASN A 561 15.60 11.09 1.95
N SER A 562 16.16 9.88 2.00
CA SER A 562 15.88 8.91 3.06
C SER A 562 16.50 9.25 4.40
N SER A 563 17.55 10.07 4.46
CA SER A 563 18.24 10.46 5.71
C SER A 563 17.51 11.53 6.51
N MET A 564 16.33 11.98 6.08
CA MET A 564 15.60 13.04 6.78
C MET A 564 14.64 12.44 7.82
N LEU A 565 14.54 13.08 8.99
CA LEU A 565 13.62 12.75 10.09
C LEU A 565 13.90 11.41 10.81
N LEU A 566 15.06 10.79 10.56
CA LEU A 566 15.39 9.47 11.13
C LEU A 566 15.79 9.54 12.61
N SER A 567 16.38 10.66 13.03
CA SER A 567 16.83 10.96 14.40
C SER A 567 15.69 11.08 15.43
N ARG A 568 14.43 11.20 14.99
CA ARG A 568 13.26 11.41 15.87
C ARG A 568 12.46 10.12 16.05
N PRO A 569 12.46 9.51 17.26
CA PRO A 569 11.73 8.26 17.51
C PRO A 569 10.22 8.37 17.28
N SER A 570 9.62 9.52 17.67
CA SER A 570 8.20 9.83 17.51
C SER A 570 7.73 9.79 16.05
N LEU A 571 8.64 9.97 15.10
CA LEU A 571 8.36 9.99 13.66
C LEU A 571 8.56 8.61 12.98
N ARG A 572 8.81 7.54 13.76
CA ARG A 572 8.92 6.16 13.25
C ARG A 572 7.67 5.78 12.44
N GLY A 573 7.86 5.35 11.20
CA GLY A 573 6.77 4.99 10.28
C GLY A 573 6.25 6.17 9.44
N SER A 574 6.83 7.36 9.59
CA SER A 574 6.44 8.59 8.89
C SER A 574 7.61 9.30 8.20
N ALA A 575 8.73 8.60 7.99
CA ALA A 575 9.85 9.12 7.20
C ALA A 575 9.76 8.67 5.73
N PRO A 576 10.43 9.36 4.79
CA PRO A 576 10.53 8.92 3.40
C PRO A 576 11.12 7.51 3.24
N LEU A 577 12.02 7.10 4.14
CA LEU A 577 12.57 5.73 4.18
C LEU A 577 11.49 4.69 4.53
N ASP A 578 10.53 5.02 5.38
CA ASP A 578 9.42 4.14 5.72
C ASP A 578 8.45 3.96 4.54
N VAL A 579 8.26 5.00 3.73
CA VAL A 579 7.51 4.89 2.47
C VAL A 579 8.25 3.99 1.49
N ALA A 580 9.58 4.14 1.40
CA ALA A 580 10.41 3.28 0.57
C ALA A 580 10.33 1.81 1.04
N SER A 581 10.39 1.53 2.34
CA SER A 581 10.25 0.17 2.86
C SER A 581 8.86 -0.40 2.58
N ALA A 582 7.80 0.38 2.81
CA ALA A 582 6.43 -0.01 2.49
C ALA A 582 6.23 -0.31 0.99
N SER A 583 7.00 0.32 0.09
CA SER A 583 6.95 0.06 -1.35
C SER A 583 7.56 -1.28 -1.78
N VAL A 584 8.33 -1.95 -0.92
CA VAL A 584 8.99 -3.23 -1.24
C VAL A 584 8.46 -4.38 -0.35
N MET A 585 8.00 -4.05 0.86
CA MET A 585 7.57 -5.01 1.88
C MET A 585 6.53 -6.03 1.36
N ASP A 586 6.73 -7.30 1.72
CA ASP A 586 5.84 -8.44 1.41
C ASP A 586 5.56 -8.69 -0.09
N ASN A 587 6.40 -8.16 -1.00
CA ASN A 587 6.23 -8.33 -2.44
C ASN A 587 7.47 -8.88 -3.16
N ASN A 588 7.40 -10.17 -3.51
CA ASN A 588 8.49 -10.87 -4.17
C ASN A 588 8.81 -10.29 -5.57
N GLU A 589 7.82 -9.81 -6.31
CA GLU A 589 8.04 -9.27 -7.66
C GLU A 589 8.84 -7.97 -7.64
N LEU A 590 8.53 -7.08 -6.68
CA LEU A 590 9.22 -5.80 -6.53
C LEU A 590 10.60 -5.97 -5.92
N ALA A 591 10.76 -6.92 -4.98
CA ALA A 591 12.06 -7.26 -4.43
C ALA A 591 13.02 -7.76 -5.52
N LEU A 592 12.55 -8.58 -6.47
CA LEU A 592 13.35 -9.01 -7.63
C LEU A 592 13.60 -7.90 -8.66
N ALA A 593 12.74 -6.87 -8.71
CA ALA A 593 12.91 -5.73 -9.60
C ALA A 593 13.90 -4.67 -9.07
N LEU A 594 14.44 -4.85 -7.86
CA LEU A 594 15.41 -3.94 -7.27
C LEU A 594 16.71 -3.88 -8.09
N ARG A 595 17.21 -2.67 -8.26
CA ARG A 595 18.48 -2.39 -8.95
C ARG A 595 19.62 -2.23 -7.95
N GLU A 596 20.83 -2.58 -8.38
CA GLU A 596 22.05 -2.42 -7.59
C GLU A 596 22.26 -0.96 -7.12
N SER A 597 21.89 0.01 -7.96
CA SER A 597 21.96 1.45 -7.62
C SER A 597 21.13 1.84 -6.40
N HIS A 598 20.03 1.14 -6.11
CA HIS A 598 19.19 1.45 -4.95
C HIS A 598 19.85 1.00 -3.65
N LEU A 599 20.35 -0.23 -3.63
CA LEU A 599 21.02 -0.79 -2.45
C LEU A 599 22.39 -0.14 -2.20
N GLU A 600 23.10 0.26 -3.26
CA GLU A 600 24.37 0.96 -3.13
C GLU A 600 24.23 2.33 -2.45
N LYS A 601 23.16 3.08 -2.75
CA LYS A 601 22.86 4.37 -2.10
C LYS A 601 22.66 4.18 -0.60
N ILE A 602 21.88 3.18 -0.19
CA ILE A 602 21.63 2.90 1.23
C ILE A 602 22.90 2.44 1.93
N ALA A 603 23.68 1.57 1.30
CA ALA A 603 24.99 1.19 1.83
C ALA A 603 25.95 2.39 1.95
N SER A 604 25.81 3.43 1.12
CA SER A 604 26.60 4.65 1.24
C SER A 604 26.15 5.52 2.42
N TYR A 605 24.85 5.59 2.71
CA TYR A 605 24.35 6.28 3.91
C TYR A 605 24.72 5.52 5.18
N LEU A 606 24.58 4.20 5.19
CA LEU A 606 24.98 3.35 6.31
C LEU A 606 26.49 3.46 6.62
N SER A 607 27.34 3.53 5.58
CA SER A 607 28.78 3.78 5.73
C SER A 607 29.08 5.15 6.34
N ARG A 608 28.26 6.17 6.04
CA ARG A 608 28.36 7.48 6.71
C ARG A 608 27.97 7.35 8.18
N CYS A 609 26.86 6.70 8.51
CA CYS A 609 26.45 6.47 9.91
C CYS A 609 27.57 5.80 10.74
N GLY A 610 28.34 4.87 10.15
CA GLY A 610 29.47 4.23 10.84
C GLY A 610 30.72 5.10 11.03
N THR A 611 30.79 6.29 10.42
CA THR A 611 31.97 7.18 10.45
C THR A 611 31.69 8.60 10.94
N THR A 612 30.44 9.07 10.84
CA THR A 612 30.02 10.40 11.23
C THR A 612 29.19 10.35 12.51
N ARG A 613 29.39 11.33 13.39
CA ARG A 613 28.52 11.59 14.54
C ARG A 613 27.17 12.16 14.09
N ASN A 614 26.13 11.93 14.88
CA ASN A 614 24.83 12.55 14.66
C ASN A 614 24.86 14.00 15.18
N GLU A 615 24.79 14.98 14.27
CA GLU A 615 24.82 16.40 14.62
C GLU A 615 23.56 16.85 15.37
N GLU A 616 22.40 16.25 15.09
CA GLU A 616 21.14 16.63 15.72
C GLU A 616 21.08 16.20 17.18
N LEU A 617 21.51 14.96 17.48
CA LEU A 617 21.59 14.46 18.86
C LEU A 617 22.66 15.21 19.66
N PHE A 618 23.79 15.54 19.05
CA PHE A 618 24.82 16.35 19.71
C PHE A 618 24.30 17.74 20.10
N LEU A 619 23.51 18.38 19.24
CA LEU A 619 22.87 19.67 19.54
C LEU A 619 21.82 19.56 20.66
N GLN A 620 21.19 18.39 20.83
CA GLN A 620 20.26 18.10 21.93
C GLN A 620 20.97 17.79 23.27
N GLY A 621 22.30 17.71 23.29
CA GLY A 621 23.10 17.48 24.50
C GLY A 621 23.48 16.01 24.75
N TYR A 622 23.25 15.12 23.79
CA TYR A 622 23.70 13.72 23.87
C TYR A 622 25.23 13.59 23.72
N HIS A 623 25.80 12.54 24.31
CA HIS A 623 27.23 12.23 24.21
C HIS A 623 27.64 11.80 22.79
N ASP A 624 28.87 12.15 22.40
CA ASP A 624 29.43 11.83 21.09
C ASP A 624 30.06 10.42 21.10
N ILE A 625 29.40 9.46 20.44
CA ILE A 625 29.88 8.08 20.28
C ILE A 625 30.82 7.95 19.06
N GLY A 626 30.90 8.98 18.20
CA GLY A 626 31.69 8.97 16.97
C GLY A 626 31.08 8.17 15.81
N TRP A 627 29.88 7.60 15.99
CA TRP A 627 29.06 6.95 14.97
C TRP A 627 27.57 7.06 15.36
N ASP A 628 26.67 6.78 14.42
CA ASP A 628 25.22 6.90 14.61
C ASP A 628 24.49 5.54 14.55
N PRO A 629 24.12 4.96 15.71
CA PRO A 629 23.34 3.72 15.76
C PRO A 629 21.85 3.92 15.42
N VAL A 630 21.29 5.12 15.63
CA VAL A 630 19.85 5.39 15.50
C VAL A 630 19.43 5.37 14.04
N ASP A 631 20.12 6.13 13.20
CA ASP A 631 19.89 6.14 11.75
C ASP A 631 20.30 4.81 11.12
N GLY A 632 21.39 4.22 11.62
CA GLY A 632 21.93 2.94 11.17
C GLY A 632 20.90 1.81 11.26
N GLU A 633 20.17 1.71 12.37
CA GLU A 633 19.09 0.73 12.57
C GLU A 633 18.07 0.78 11.43
N ARG A 634 17.68 1.99 11.01
CA ARG A 634 16.62 2.21 10.01
C ARG A 634 17.03 1.76 8.62
N PHE A 635 18.27 2.04 8.24
CA PHE A 635 18.81 1.58 6.95
C PHE A 635 18.93 0.06 6.91
N LEU A 636 19.32 -0.57 8.02
CA LEU A 636 19.37 -2.04 8.11
C LEU A 636 17.97 -2.66 8.03
N ASP A 637 16.98 -2.07 8.69
CA ASP A 637 15.58 -2.50 8.60
C ASP A 637 15.06 -2.44 7.15
N PHE A 638 15.40 -1.41 6.38
CA PHE A 638 15.06 -1.36 4.96
C PHE A 638 15.71 -2.52 4.17
N LEU A 639 17.01 -2.78 4.40
CA LEU A 639 17.71 -3.89 3.73
C LEU A 639 17.10 -5.24 4.12
N LYS A 640 16.62 -5.39 5.35
CA LYS A 640 15.92 -6.58 5.83
C LYS A 640 14.66 -6.86 5.01
N PHE A 641 13.85 -5.85 4.70
CA PHE A 641 12.67 -6.01 3.84
C PHE A 641 13.01 -6.31 2.37
N CYS A 642 14.20 -5.91 1.90
CA CYS A 642 14.64 -6.21 0.53
C CYS A 642 15.12 -7.66 0.36
N VAL A 643 15.67 -8.26 1.42
CA VAL A 643 16.24 -9.61 1.42
C VAL A 643 15.22 -10.67 1.84
N TRP A 644 14.32 -10.35 2.77
CA TRP A 644 13.40 -11.31 3.37
C TRP A 644 11.95 -10.98 3.04
N VAL A 645 11.29 -11.85 2.28
CA VAL A 645 9.91 -11.62 1.82
C VAL A 645 9.09 -12.90 1.98
N ASN A 646 7.94 -12.80 2.64
CA ASN A 646 6.99 -13.92 2.84
C ASN A 646 7.59 -15.21 3.44
N GLY A 647 8.67 -15.11 4.23
CA GLY A 647 9.32 -16.26 4.88
C GLY A 647 10.49 -16.86 4.10
N ASP A 648 10.82 -16.31 2.93
CA ASP A 648 11.90 -16.79 2.07
C ASP A 648 12.96 -15.70 1.83
N THR A 649 14.18 -16.15 1.51
CA THR A 649 15.32 -15.28 1.17
C THR A 649 15.39 -15.02 -0.33
N VAL A 650 15.46 -13.76 -0.73
CA VAL A 650 15.75 -13.36 -2.10
C VAL A 650 17.26 -13.45 -2.35
N GLU A 651 17.72 -14.56 -2.94
CA GLU A 651 19.17 -14.88 -3.09
C GLU A 651 19.97 -13.78 -3.81
N GLU A 652 19.43 -13.19 -4.87
CA GLU A 652 20.12 -12.16 -5.67
C GLU A 652 20.38 -10.88 -4.85
N ASN A 653 19.37 -10.45 -4.09
CA ASN A 653 19.49 -9.30 -3.19
C ASN A 653 20.43 -9.61 -2.02
N ALA A 654 20.33 -10.81 -1.43
CA ALA A 654 21.18 -11.24 -0.32
C ALA A 654 22.67 -11.22 -0.71
N ASP A 655 23.03 -11.81 -1.85
CA ASP A 655 24.41 -11.82 -2.33
C ASP A 655 24.93 -10.40 -2.61
N LEU A 656 24.10 -9.54 -3.18
CA LEU A 656 24.46 -8.15 -3.43
C LEU A 656 24.66 -7.37 -2.12
N VAL A 657 23.74 -7.49 -1.15
CA VAL A 657 23.85 -6.84 0.16
C VAL A 657 25.12 -7.27 0.87
N VAL A 658 25.39 -8.58 0.93
CA VAL A 658 26.63 -9.12 1.53
C VAL A 658 27.87 -8.55 0.83
N ARG A 659 27.89 -8.50 -0.51
CA ARG A 659 29.01 -7.91 -1.26
C ARG A 659 29.18 -6.41 -0.98
N LEU A 660 28.10 -5.64 -0.87
CA LEU A 660 28.16 -4.20 -0.58
C LEU A 660 28.68 -3.93 0.83
N LEU A 661 28.22 -4.68 1.83
CA LEU A 661 28.66 -4.56 3.22
C LEU A 661 30.15 -4.91 3.38
N ILE A 662 30.64 -5.95 2.71
CA ILE A 662 32.08 -6.32 2.78
C ILE A 662 32.96 -5.27 2.09
N ARG A 663 32.49 -4.66 1.00
CA ARG A 663 33.24 -3.59 0.32
C ARG A 663 33.35 -2.31 1.16
N ARG A 664 32.45 -2.11 2.13
CA ARG A 664 32.40 -0.95 3.02
C ARG A 664 32.29 -1.44 4.47
N PRO A 665 33.41 -1.82 5.11
CA PRO A 665 33.38 -2.40 6.47
C PRO A 665 32.81 -1.43 7.52
N ASP A 666 32.78 -0.13 7.23
CA ASP A 666 32.18 0.90 8.10
C ASP A 666 30.68 0.67 8.33
N CYS A 667 29.98 -0.01 7.41
CA CYS A 667 28.56 -0.34 7.56
C CYS A 667 28.28 -1.33 8.71
N LEU A 668 29.28 -2.08 9.16
CA LEU A 668 29.13 -3.12 10.19
C LEU A 668 29.19 -2.56 11.62
N GLY A 669 29.47 -1.26 11.75
CA GLY A 669 29.71 -0.61 13.03
C GLY A 669 31.14 -0.85 13.58
N PRO A 670 31.52 -0.12 14.65
CA PRO A 670 32.88 -0.13 15.18
C PRO A 670 33.36 -1.48 15.74
N ALA A 671 32.45 -2.35 16.18
CA ALA A 671 32.81 -3.60 16.84
C ALA A 671 33.08 -4.77 15.88
N LEU A 672 32.41 -4.78 14.71
CA LEU A 672 32.49 -5.86 13.72
C LEU A 672 33.41 -5.53 12.54
N ARG A 673 33.94 -4.29 12.44
CA ARG A 673 35.04 -3.99 11.51
C ARG A 673 36.31 -4.74 11.94
N GLY A 674 37.22 -5.03 11.01
CA GLY A 674 38.35 -5.97 11.23
C GLY A 674 39.34 -5.66 12.37
N GLU A 675 39.29 -4.46 12.98
CA GLU A 675 40.06 -4.07 14.18
C GLU A 675 39.20 -4.01 15.45
N GLY A 676 37.91 -4.33 15.35
CA GLY A 676 36.91 -4.21 16.42
C GLY A 676 36.99 -5.32 17.47
N GLY A 677 36.39 -5.04 18.63
CA GLY A 677 36.44 -5.90 19.82
C GLY A 677 35.48 -7.10 19.82
N GLY A 678 34.74 -7.34 18.73
CA GLY A 678 33.77 -8.42 18.62
C GLY A 678 32.36 -8.06 19.13
N LEU A 679 31.36 -8.86 18.71
CA LEU A 679 29.94 -8.62 19.00
C LEU A 679 29.62 -8.66 20.49
N LEU A 680 30.23 -9.60 21.22
CA LEU A 680 29.98 -9.80 22.65
C LEU A 680 30.38 -8.57 23.46
N LYS A 681 31.53 -7.98 23.14
CA LYS A 681 32.01 -6.76 23.80
C LYS A 681 31.06 -5.59 23.54
N ALA A 682 30.63 -5.40 22.30
CA ALA A 682 29.70 -4.33 21.94
C ALA A 682 28.36 -4.44 22.66
N ILE A 683 27.81 -5.65 22.76
CA ILE A 683 26.54 -5.87 23.47
C ILE A 683 26.71 -5.64 24.97
N ARG A 684 27.85 -6.00 25.57
CA ARG A 684 28.13 -5.69 26.98
C ARG A 684 28.27 -4.19 27.21
N GLU A 685 28.97 -3.48 26.32
CA GLU A 685 29.11 -2.02 26.34
C GLU A 685 27.75 -1.32 26.21
N GLY A 686 26.90 -1.73 25.27
CA GLY A 686 25.56 -1.17 25.10
C GLY A 686 24.64 -1.41 26.31
N ILE A 687 24.72 -2.59 26.96
CA ILE A 687 24.00 -2.84 28.22
C ILE A 687 24.53 -1.94 29.33
N ALA A 688 25.85 -1.80 29.46
CA ALA A 688 26.46 -0.94 30.48
C ALA A 688 26.06 0.53 30.30
N GLN A 689 26.03 1.03 29.06
CA GLN A 689 25.58 2.39 28.73
C GLN A 689 24.10 2.60 29.07
N SER A 690 23.22 1.70 28.66
CA SER A 690 21.77 1.78 28.97
C SER A 690 21.52 1.77 30.48
N LEU A 691 22.25 0.94 31.23
CA LEU A 691 22.17 0.91 32.69
C LEU A 691 22.77 2.14 33.36
N TYR A 692 23.84 2.71 32.81
CA TYR A 692 24.39 3.98 33.29
C TYR A 692 23.38 5.12 33.17
N ILE A 693 22.70 5.20 32.02
CA ILE A 693 21.64 6.17 31.75
C ILE A 693 20.49 5.97 32.75
N ALA A 694 19.99 4.74 32.88
CA ALA A 694 18.92 4.39 33.82
C ALA A 694 19.28 4.67 35.28
N ARG A 695 20.52 4.41 35.70
CA ARG A 695 21.00 4.69 37.06
C ARG A 695 21.02 6.19 37.37
N ARG A 696 21.34 7.03 36.39
CA ARG A 696 21.31 8.50 36.58
C ARG A 696 19.89 9.04 36.69
N GLN A 697 18.95 8.45 35.96
CA GLN A 697 17.53 8.81 36.02
C GLN A 697 16.90 8.39 37.36
N ASN A 698 17.12 7.14 37.76
CA ASN A 698 16.59 6.56 38.99
C ASN A 698 17.71 6.05 39.91
N PRO A 699 18.36 6.95 40.69
CA PRO A 699 19.48 6.56 41.55
C PRO A 699 19.08 5.63 42.69
N ASP A 700 17.80 5.53 43.03
CA ASP A 700 17.30 4.73 44.17
C ASP A 700 16.86 3.30 43.81
N ASP A 701 16.91 2.88 42.53
CA ASP A 701 16.52 1.51 42.14
C ASP A 701 17.64 0.49 42.47
N PRO A 702 17.42 -0.41 43.46
CA PRO A 702 18.43 -1.38 43.87
C PRO A 702 18.71 -2.45 42.79
N VAL A 703 17.77 -2.70 41.87
CA VAL A 703 17.93 -3.71 40.81
C VAL A 703 18.90 -3.21 39.74
N VAL A 704 18.72 -1.97 39.31
CA VAL A 704 19.61 -1.32 38.32
C VAL A 704 21.02 -1.15 38.89
N GLN A 705 21.14 -0.79 40.18
CA GLN A 705 22.44 -0.70 40.85
C GLN A 705 23.16 -2.05 40.95
N ALA A 706 22.46 -3.10 41.35
CA ALA A 706 23.04 -4.44 41.44
C ALA A 706 23.46 -4.97 40.07
N ALA A 707 22.62 -4.78 39.05
CA ALA A 707 22.91 -5.16 37.67
C ALA A 707 24.10 -4.42 37.09
N TYR A 708 24.17 -3.11 37.33
CA TYR A 708 25.30 -2.29 36.90
C TYR A 708 26.60 -2.74 37.59
N GLN A 709 26.55 -3.08 38.88
CA GLN A 709 27.72 -3.57 39.61
C GLN A 709 28.21 -4.93 39.10
N GLU A 710 27.29 -5.87 38.79
CA GLU A 710 27.64 -7.19 38.22
C GLU A 710 28.38 -7.10 36.86
N ILE A 711 28.16 -6.03 36.09
CA ILE A 711 28.78 -5.84 34.77
C ILE A 711 30.16 -5.16 34.86
N ILE A 712 30.42 -4.42 35.95
CA ILE A 712 31.62 -3.59 36.12
C ILE A 712 32.81 -4.34 36.71
N ASP A 713 32.59 -5.51 37.29
CA ASP A 713 33.67 -6.32 37.87
C ASP A 713 34.71 -6.81 36.83
N ASP A 714 34.50 -6.56 35.52
CA ASP A 714 35.50 -6.71 34.46
C ASP A 714 36.43 -5.46 34.35
N GLU A 715 37.74 -5.63 34.59
CA GLU A 715 38.77 -4.56 34.58
C GLU A 715 38.77 -3.67 33.31
N SER A 716 38.31 -4.19 32.17
CA SER A 716 38.23 -3.45 30.90
C SER A 716 37.12 -2.39 30.84
N MET A 717 36.06 -2.54 31.65
CA MET A 717 34.90 -1.63 31.66
C MET A 717 35.08 -0.45 32.62
N HIS A 718 36.04 -0.54 33.54
CA HIS A 718 36.33 0.50 34.53
C HIS A 718 36.82 1.82 33.89
N ASN A 719 37.59 1.73 32.80
CA ASN A 719 38.17 2.90 32.11
C ASN A 719 37.14 3.72 31.33
N LEU A 720 36.11 3.07 30.77
CA LEU A 720 35.01 3.73 30.07
C LEU A 720 34.19 4.61 31.03
N ASN A 721 33.96 4.12 32.26
CA ASN A 721 33.16 4.82 33.26
C ASN A 721 33.81 6.09 33.81
N GLU A 722 35.14 6.13 33.94
CA GLU A 722 35.85 7.37 34.28
C GLU A 722 35.67 8.45 33.21
N GLU A 723 35.44 8.05 31.96
CA GLU A 723 35.19 8.96 30.84
C GLU A 723 33.73 9.46 30.84
N TYR A 724 32.77 8.58 31.11
CA TYR A 724 31.34 8.94 31.23
C TYR A 724 31.06 9.90 32.41
N ASP A 725 31.70 9.69 33.57
CA ASP A 725 31.51 10.56 34.73
C ASP A 725 32.13 11.95 34.56
N ARG A 726 33.15 12.12 33.70
CA ARG A 726 33.76 13.42 33.39
C ARG A 726 32.90 14.31 32.49
N LEU A 727 31.98 13.75 31.71
CA LEU A 727 31.33 14.44 30.60
C LEU A 727 30.05 15.23 30.95
N GLN A 728 29.59 15.25 32.21
CA GLN A 728 28.42 16.04 32.66
C GLN A 728 27.23 16.09 31.66
N VAL A 729 26.85 14.93 31.10
CA VAL A 729 25.74 14.83 30.14
C VAL A 729 24.44 15.30 30.80
N ARG A 730 23.84 16.39 30.29
CA ARG A 730 22.44 16.78 30.60
C ARG A 730 21.54 15.94 29.71
N LEU A 731 20.87 14.95 30.28
CA LEU A 731 19.88 14.15 29.57
C LEU A 731 18.52 14.86 29.57
N PRO A 732 17.76 14.84 28.45
CA PRO A 732 16.35 15.25 28.41
C PRO A 732 15.49 14.45 29.42
N TYR A 733 14.32 14.96 29.79
CA TYR A 733 13.43 14.29 30.75
C TYR A 733 12.75 13.09 30.08
N GLU A 734 12.48 11.99 30.82
CA GLU A 734 11.88 10.76 30.27
C GLU A 734 10.49 10.97 29.62
N ASP A 735 9.76 12.01 30.03
CA ASP A 735 8.46 12.38 29.47
C ASP A 735 8.56 13.03 28.07
N ASP A 736 9.78 13.35 27.61
CA ASP A 736 10.00 13.87 26.28
C ASP A 736 9.84 12.74 25.24
N GLU A 737 8.86 12.85 24.34
CA GLU A 737 8.62 11.86 23.25
C GLU A 737 9.82 11.68 22.29
N GLU A 738 10.82 12.56 22.39
CA GLU A 738 12.09 12.53 21.64
C GLU A 738 13.25 11.90 22.44
N TYR A 739 13.01 11.37 23.64
CA TYR A 739 14.04 10.71 24.45
C TYR A 739 14.57 9.44 23.77
N ILE A 740 15.90 9.32 23.72
CA ILE A 740 16.62 8.19 23.13
C ILE A 740 17.60 7.61 24.15
N ASP A 741 17.41 6.34 24.48
CA ASP A 741 18.46 5.54 25.12
C ASP A 741 19.47 5.08 24.05
N LEU A 742 20.64 5.71 24.06
CA LEU A 742 21.72 5.42 23.12
C LEU A 742 22.29 4.00 23.28
N GLY A 743 22.31 3.46 24.50
CA GLY A 743 22.74 2.08 24.74
C GLY A 743 21.74 1.09 24.14
N ALA A 744 20.44 1.36 24.27
CA ALA A 744 19.39 0.57 23.62
C ALA A 744 19.44 0.66 22.09
N ALA A 745 19.78 1.84 21.53
CA ALA A 745 19.97 2.02 20.09
C ALA A 745 21.18 1.22 19.57
N GLU A 746 22.31 1.21 20.29
CA GLU A 746 23.48 0.38 19.96
C GLU A 746 23.13 -1.12 19.94
N LEU A 747 22.40 -1.60 20.95
CA LEU A 747 21.92 -2.97 21.02
C LEU A 747 21.00 -3.32 19.84
N SER A 748 20.07 -2.42 19.51
CA SER A 748 19.12 -2.59 18.41
C SER A 748 19.81 -2.63 17.05
N PHE A 749 20.81 -1.77 16.84
CA PHE A 749 21.65 -1.76 15.63
C PHE A 749 22.32 -3.12 15.40
N TYR A 750 23.07 -3.62 16.39
CA TYR A 750 23.77 -4.90 16.24
C TYR A 750 22.80 -6.09 16.15
N ALA A 751 21.67 -6.06 16.86
CA ALA A 751 20.65 -7.09 16.75
C ALA A 751 20.08 -7.17 15.33
N ILE A 752 19.68 -6.04 14.74
CA ILE A 752 19.11 -5.99 13.38
C ILE A 752 20.18 -6.29 12.32
N LEU A 753 21.43 -5.88 12.53
CA LEU A 753 22.55 -6.25 11.66
C LEU A 753 22.74 -7.77 11.61
N VAL A 754 22.78 -8.43 12.78
CA VAL A 754 22.91 -9.89 12.87
C VAL A 754 21.67 -10.58 12.28
N GLU A 755 20.47 -10.04 12.51
CA GLU A 755 19.24 -10.52 11.90
C GLU A 755 19.31 -10.48 10.37
N LEU A 756 19.73 -9.34 9.80
CA LEU A 756 19.91 -9.14 8.36
C LEU A 756 20.91 -10.15 7.79
N LEU A 757 22.07 -10.29 8.43
CA LEU A 757 23.10 -11.25 8.01
C LEU A 757 22.60 -12.69 8.07
N GLY A 758 21.80 -13.03 9.10
CA GLY A 758 21.17 -14.35 9.24
C GLY A 758 20.15 -14.62 8.14
N ARG A 759 19.34 -13.62 7.79
CA ARG A 759 18.40 -13.66 6.66
C ARG A 759 19.12 -13.63 5.30
N CYS A 760 20.33 -13.09 5.20
CA CYS A 760 21.14 -13.20 3.99
C CYS A 760 21.74 -14.60 3.78
N ALA A 761 21.71 -15.46 4.82
CA ALA A 761 22.28 -16.79 4.72
C ALA A 761 21.49 -17.68 3.74
N PRO A 762 22.18 -18.38 2.82
CA PRO A 762 21.55 -19.24 1.83
C PRO A 762 20.82 -20.40 2.52
N SER A 763 19.70 -20.86 1.92
CA SER A 763 18.90 -21.96 2.48
C SER A 763 19.68 -23.28 2.47
N GLU A 764 19.36 -24.20 3.39
CA GLU A 764 20.04 -25.50 3.47
C GLU A 764 19.94 -26.32 2.18
N GLU A 765 18.83 -26.19 1.45
CA GLU A 765 18.61 -26.88 0.17
C GLU A 765 19.60 -26.40 -0.89
N THR A 766 19.82 -25.09 -0.98
CA THR A 766 20.75 -24.50 -1.97
C THR A 766 22.20 -24.87 -1.67
N ILE A 767 22.53 -25.07 -0.40
CA ILE A 767 23.83 -25.58 0.04
C ILE A 767 23.98 -27.05 -0.36
N LYS A 768 22.94 -27.89 -0.18
CA LYS A 768 22.95 -29.30 -0.63
C LYS A 768 23.13 -29.42 -2.15
N MET A 769 22.68 -28.44 -2.92
CA MET A 769 22.91 -28.36 -4.37
C MET A 769 24.35 -27.98 -4.75
N GLY A 770 25.21 -27.62 -3.80
CA GLY A 770 26.64 -27.40 -4.03
C GLY A 770 27.01 -26.12 -4.77
N LYS A 771 26.15 -25.09 -4.78
CA LYS A 771 26.45 -23.80 -5.44
C LYS A 771 27.67 -23.11 -4.77
N PRO A 772 28.75 -22.78 -5.51
CA PRO A 772 29.97 -22.23 -4.91
C PRO A 772 29.76 -20.85 -4.27
N ASN A 773 28.89 -20.02 -4.83
CA ASN A 773 28.58 -18.68 -4.29
C ASN A 773 27.91 -18.77 -2.91
N ALA A 774 27.00 -19.73 -2.71
CA ALA A 774 26.33 -19.94 -1.43
C ALA A 774 27.33 -20.41 -0.35
N ILE A 775 28.24 -21.31 -0.70
CA ILE A 775 29.30 -21.78 0.22
C ILE A 775 30.24 -20.62 0.59
N ARG A 776 30.63 -19.79 -0.40
CA ARG A 776 31.45 -18.60 -0.17
C ARG A 776 30.75 -17.61 0.74
N ALA A 777 29.49 -17.27 0.47
CA ALA A 777 28.69 -16.36 1.31
C ALA A 777 28.62 -16.89 2.76
N LYS A 778 28.30 -18.17 2.94
CA LYS A 778 28.27 -18.81 4.27
C LYS A 778 29.63 -18.74 4.99
N SER A 779 30.74 -18.95 4.28
CA SER A 779 32.08 -18.82 4.86
C SER A 779 32.41 -17.41 5.31
N ILE A 780 31.94 -16.40 4.56
CA ILE A 780 32.14 -14.99 4.92
C ILE A 780 31.32 -14.66 6.17
N LEU A 781 30.05 -15.07 6.22
CA LEU A 781 29.19 -14.85 7.40
C LEU A 781 29.81 -15.46 8.67
N LYS A 782 30.40 -16.66 8.57
CA LYS A 782 31.14 -17.30 9.67
C LYS A 782 32.41 -16.54 10.10
N SER A 783 33.03 -15.80 9.18
CA SER A 783 34.22 -15.00 9.50
C SER A 783 33.89 -13.67 10.18
N LEU A 784 32.68 -13.14 10.00
CA LEU A 784 32.25 -11.87 10.58
C LEU A 784 31.82 -12.00 12.05
N VAL A 785 31.07 -13.06 12.37
CA VAL A 785 30.58 -13.30 13.73
C VAL A 785 31.01 -14.68 14.19
N SER A 786 31.78 -14.74 15.26
CA SER A 786 32.32 -16.00 15.80
C SER A 786 31.26 -16.77 16.60
N MET A 787 31.40 -18.10 16.68
CA MET A 787 30.52 -18.93 17.51
C MET A 787 30.61 -18.57 19.00
N HIS A 788 31.81 -18.21 19.47
CA HIS A 788 32.04 -17.80 20.86
C HIS A 788 31.25 -16.53 21.22
N ASP A 789 31.19 -15.56 20.29
CA ASP A 789 30.40 -14.34 20.51
C ASP A 789 28.91 -14.65 20.61
N LEU A 790 28.38 -15.56 19.78
CA LEU A 790 26.98 -15.97 19.82
C LEU A 790 26.64 -16.67 21.15
N GLU A 791 27.45 -17.65 21.57
CA GLU A 791 27.26 -18.38 22.83
C GLU A 791 27.29 -17.41 24.02
N GLY A 792 28.28 -16.51 24.06
CA GLY A 792 28.44 -15.59 25.18
C GLY A 792 27.36 -14.50 25.24
N VAL A 793 26.81 -14.04 24.11
CA VAL A 793 25.67 -13.10 24.13
C VAL A 793 24.38 -13.80 24.55
N LEU A 794 24.13 -15.02 24.07
CA LEU A 794 22.95 -15.79 24.48
C LEU A 794 22.97 -16.11 25.98
N GLY A 795 24.16 -16.30 26.56
CA GLY A 795 24.34 -16.51 28.01
C GLY A 795 24.13 -15.28 28.90
N LEU A 796 23.97 -14.07 28.33
CA LEU A 796 23.67 -12.87 29.13
C LEU A 796 22.29 -12.95 29.76
N LYS A 797 22.14 -12.51 31.01
CA LYS A 797 20.87 -12.58 31.74
C LYS A 797 19.99 -11.37 31.44
N PHE A 798 18.68 -11.58 31.43
CA PHE A 798 17.71 -10.49 31.37
C PHE A 798 17.54 -9.83 32.74
N LEU A 799 17.27 -8.53 32.71
CA LEU A 799 16.80 -7.80 33.88
C LEU A 799 15.31 -8.06 34.06
N LEU A 800 14.94 -8.50 35.26
CA LEU A 800 13.54 -8.78 35.58
C LEU A 800 12.90 -7.49 36.10
N PRO A 801 11.82 -7.00 35.47
CA PRO A 801 11.18 -5.77 35.89
C PRO A 801 10.40 -5.96 37.21
N ASN A 802 10.41 -4.92 38.04
CA ASN A 802 9.56 -4.81 39.24
C ASN A 802 8.19 -4.18 38.93
N GLU A 803 8.09 -3.42 37.83
CA GLU A 803 6.88 -2.73 37.36
C GLU A 803 6.49 -3.18 35.93
N ASN A 804 5.41 -2.63 35.37
CA ASN A 804 4.90 -3.01 34.04
C ASN A 804 5.69 -2.44 32.84
N SER A 805 6.75 -1.64 33.06
CA SER A 805 7.57 -1.06 32.00
C SER A 805 8.62 -2.04 31.47
N MET A 806 9.05 -1.82 30.22
CA MET A 806 10.17 -2.56 29.64
C MET A 806 11.47 -2.17 30.36
N PRO A 807 12.24 -3.15 30.88
CA PRO A 807 13.48 -2.85 31.57
C PRO A 807 14.54 -2.30 30.58
N PRO A 808 15.44 -1.41 31.04
CA PRO A 808 16.55 -0.92 30.22
C PRO A 808 17.54 -2.05 29.88
N GLY A 809 18.24 -1.91 28.75
CA GLY A 809 19.28 -2.85 28.31
C GLY A 809 18.78 -3.98 27.41
N LEU A 810 19.18 -5.22 27.73
CA LEU A 810 19.00 -6.38 26.85
C LEU A 810 17.52 -6.81 26.75
N GLN A 811 16.97 -6.76 25.53
CA GLN A 811 15.61 -7.20 25.25
C GLN A 811 15.56 -8.61 24.63
N PRO A 812 14.45 -9.36 24.79
CA PRO A 812 14.28 -10.68 24.18
C PRO A 812 14.39 -10.68 22.65
N ALA A 813 14.02 -9.57 22.00
CA ALA A 813 14.15 -9.39 20.56
C ALA A 813 15.62 -9.42 20.09
N HIS A 814 16.56 -8.94 20.91
CA HIS A 814 17.98 -8.97 20.60
C HIS A 814 18.50 -10.41 20.53
N LYS A 815 18.19 -11.24 21.55
CA LYS A 815 18.55 -12.66 21.55
C LYS A 815 17.87 -13.42 20.40
N MET A 816 16.61 -13.10 20.08
CA MET A 816 15.89 -13.72 18.96
C MET A 816 16.63 -13.58 17.63
N SER A 817 17.18 -12.38 17.37
CA SER A 817 17.95 -12.09 16.15
C SER A 817 19.24 -12.91 16.06
N ILE A 818 19.88 -13.13 17.20
CA ILE A 818 21.12 -13.90 17.34
C ILE A 818 20.86 -15.40 17.13
N ILE A 819 19.75 -15.93 17.67
CA ILE A 819 19.34 -17.32 17.43
C ILE A 819 19.07 -17.56 15.95
N LEU A 820 18.39 -16.62 15.26
CA LEU A 820 18.14 -16.75 13.82
C LEU A 820 19.44 -16.88 13.02
N PHE A 821 20.46 -16.09 13.37
CA PHE A 821 21.78 -16.18 12.75
C PHE A 821 22.46 -17.52 13.05
N LEU A 822 22.41 -17.96 14.31
CA LEU A 822 22.95 -19.25 14.74
C LEU A 822 22.34 -20.40 13.93
N GLU A 823 21.01 -20.46 13.87
CA GLU A 823 20.25 -21.50 13.17
C GLU A 823 20.59 -21.53 11.67
N ARG A 824 20.57 -20.38 11.00
CA ARG A 824 20.74 -20.33 9.54
C ARG A 824 22.19 -20.44 9.06
N VAL A 825 23.16 -19.90 9.80
CA VAL A 825 24.57 -19.83 9.37
C VAL A 825 25.40 -20.98 9.91
N TYR A 826 25.28 -21.26 11.21
CA TYR A 826 26.06 -22.33 11.84
C TYR A 826 25.30 -23.64 11.85
N GLY A 827 24.00 -23.59 12.14
CA GLY A 827 23.27 -24.73 12.68
C GLY A 827 23.84 -25.13 14.04
N ILE A 828 23.37 -26.25 14.58
CA ILE A 828 23.94 -26.86 15.78
C ILE A 828 24.81 -28.04 15.31
N PRO A 829 26.16 -27.91 15.34
CA PRO A 829 27.04 -28.93 14.76
C PRO A 829 27.15 -30.17 15.66
N ASP A 830 27.25 -29.97 16.97
CA ASP A 830 27.59 -31.01 17.94
C ASP A 830 26.63 -31.04 19.12
N GLN A 831 26.35 -32.23 19.64
CA GLN A 831 25.54 -32.44 20.84
C GLN A 831 26.08 -31.67 22.06
N GLU A 832 27.40 -31.52 22.18
CA GLU A 832 28.02 -30.80 23.30
C GLU A 832 27.78 -29.29 23.24
N THR A 833 27.76 -28.70 22.02
CA THR A 833 27.37 -27.29 21.82
C THR A 833 25.90 -27.06 22.16
N PHE A 834 25.03 -28.00 21.78
CA PHE A 834 23.61 -27.95 22.09
C PHE A 834 23.35 -27.89 23.60
N PHE A 835 24.00 -28.77 24.38
CA PHE A 835 23.81 -28.78 25.83
C PHE A 835 24.42 -27.56 26.53
N ARG A 836 25.56 -27.03 26.05
CA ARG A 836 26.10 -25.77 26.58
C ARG A 836 25.12 -24.61 26.38
N LEU A 837 24.53 -24.48 25.19
CA LEU A 837 23.51 -23.46 24.92
C LEU A 837 22.27 -23.61 25.81
N ILE A 838 21.83 -24.85 26.07
CA ILE A 838 20.69 -25.09 26.97
C ILE A 838 21.03 -24.70 28.42
N GLU A 839 22.20 -25.09 28.91
CA GLU A 839 22.66 -24.82 30.28
C GLU A 839 22.86 -23.33 30.53
N ASP A 840 23.60 -22.67 29.64
CA ASP A 840 24.07 -21.30 29.85
C ASP A 840 23.07 -20.23 29.39
N ALA A 841 22.20 -20.53 28.40
CA ALA A 841 21.28 -19.55 27.82
C ALA A 841 19.80 -19.91 27.97
N PHE A 842 19.33 -21.00 27.36
CA PHE A 842 17.90 -21.24 27.20
C PHE A 842 17.18 -21.60 28.51
N LEU A 843 17.80 -22.39 29.37
CA LEU A 843 17.19 -22.79 30.64
C LEU A 843 17.05 -21.60 31.62
N PRO A 844 18.05 -20.72 31.79
CA PRO A 844 17.87 -19.44 32.48
C PRO A 844 16.72 -18.59 31.90
N ASP A 845 16.61 -18.48 30.58
CA ASP A 845 15.57 -17.69 29.92
C ASP A 845 14.15 -18.25 30.18
N ILE A 846 13.98 -19.58 30.11
CA ILE A 846 12.71 -20.25 30.43
C ILE A 846 12.36 -20.06 31.92
N ARG A 847 13.35 -20.13 32.82
CA ARG A 847 13.14 -19.89 34.26
C ARG A 847 12.68 -18.45 34.50
N SER A 848 13.30 -17.46 33.86
CA SER A 848 12.90 -16.05 33.91
C SER A 848 11.43 -15.87 33.52
N ALA A 849 10.98 -16.50 32.42
CA ALA A 849 9.58 -16.47 32.02
C ALA A 849 8.63 -17.04 33.09
N THR A 850 9.00 -18.17 33.73
CA THR A 850 8.18 -18.75 34.81
C THR A 850 8.19 -17.95 36.12
N ILE A 851 9.22 -17.12 36.36
CA ILE A 851 9.29 -16.26 37.54
C ILE A 851 8.36 -15.05 37.37
N LEU A 852 8.33 -14.44 36.19
CA LEU A 852 7.47 -13.29 35.90
C LEU A 852 5.98 -13.61 36.01
N ASP A 853 5.58 -14.85 35.72
CA ASP A 853 4.21 -15.33 35.88
C ASP A 853 3.80 -15.57 37.35
N MET A 854 4.78 -15.68 38.28
CA MET A 854 4.50 -15.76 39.73
C MET A 854 4.32 -14.39 40.37
N ALA A 855 4.86 -13.34 39.76
CA ALA A 855 4.64 -11.96 40.17
C ALA A 855 3.29 -11.47 39.61
N ALA A 856 2.72 -10.40 40.18
CA ALA A 856 1.51 -9.74 39.64
C ALA A 856 1.73 -9.06 38.26
N ILE A 857 2.81 -9.41 37.55
CA ILE A 857 3.42 -8.76 36.38
C ILE A 857 3.30 -9.66 35.13
N ALA A 858 2.43 -10.69 35.18
CA ALA A 858 2.26 -11.68 34.11
C ALA A 858 1.82 -11.08 32.75
N GLU A 859 1.22 -9.88 32.75
CA GLU A 859 0.80 -9.12 31.57
C GLU A 859 1.80 -8.04 31.13
N SER A 860 2.98 -7.96 31.76
CA SER A 860 4.02 -7.01 31.34
C SER A 860 4.49 -7.26 29.91
N ASP A 861 4.91 -6.18 29.24
CA ASP A 861 5.49 -6.24 27.89
C ASP A 861 6.71 -7.17 27.83
N MET A 862 7.51 -7.22 28.91
CA MET A 862 8.67 -8.11 29.01
C MET A 862 8.27 -9.59 29.06
N ALA A 863 7.23 -9.94 29.83
CA ALA A 863 6.73 -11.31 29.89
C ALA A 863 6.19 -11.77 28.53
N LEU A 864 5.45 -10.91 27.82
CA LEU A 864 4.96 -11.17 26.47
C LEU A 864 6.09 -11.31 25.44
N ALA A 865 7.09 -10.44 25.51
CA ALA A 865 8.27 -10.48 24.65
C ALA A 865 9.09 -11.77 24.85
N LEU A 866 9.28 -12.19 26.10
CA LEU A 866 9.93 -13.47 26.44
C LEU A 866 9.15 -14.66 25.91
N ASN A 867 7.82 -14.69 26.13
CA ASN A 867 6.97 -15.75 25.61
C ASN A 867 7.03 -15.85 24.08
N ARG A 868 7.07 -14.71 23.38
CA ARG A 868 7.26 -14.66 21.93
C ARG A 868 8.63 -15.20 21.51
N TYR A 869 9.71 -14.75 22.15
CA TYR A 869 11.07 -15.22 21.89
C TYR A 869 11.18 -16.75 22.05
N LEU A 870 10.70 -17.28 23.18
CA LEU A 870 10.76 -18.71 23.50
C LEU A 870 9.96 -19.56 22.50
N CYS A 871 8.73 -19.16 22.19
CA CYS A 871 7.85 -19.96 21.31
C CYS A 871 8.19 -19.81 19.82
N THR A 872 8.79 -18.70 19.40
CA THR A 872 9.10 -18.45 17.98
C THR A 872 10.48 -18.96 17.59
N SER A 873 11.45 -18.96 18.49
CA SER A 873 12.85 -19.28 18.17
C SER A 873 13.42 -20.43 19.00
N VAL A 874 13.37 -20.36 20.34
CA VAL A 874 14.03 -21.35 21.21
C VAL A 874 13.39 -22.73 21.14
N LEU A 875 12.08 -22.83 21.37
CA LEU A 875 11.38 -24.13 21.38
C LEU A 875 11.37 -24.81 20.01
N PRO A 876 11.14 -24.10 18.88
CA PRO A 876 11.29 -24.67 17.54
C PRO A 876 12.71 -25.18 17.24
N LEU A 877 13.75 -24.46 17.71
CA LEU A 877 15.13 -24.92 17.57
C LEU A 877 15.36 -26.22 18.36
N MET A 878 14.85 -26.29 19.60
CA MET A 878 14.98 -27.47 20.44
C MET A 878 14.16 -28.67 19.92
N THR A 879 13.01 -28.45 19.26
CA THR A 879 12.25 -29.54 18.62
C THR A 879 12.97 -30.11 17.41
N ALA A 880 13.53 -29.25 16.55
CA ALA A 880 14.28 -29.68 15.37
C ALA A 880 15.49 -30.54 15.75
N HIS A 881 16.18 -30.17 16.84
CA HIS A 881 17.35 -30.87 17.36
C HIS A 881 17.04 -31.89 18.46
N SER A 882 15.80 -32.35 18.54
CA SER A 882 15.36 -33.27 19.59
C SER A 882 16.20 -34.56 19.62
N HIS A 883 16.64 -35.10 18.48
CA HIS A 883 17.48 -36.31 18.40
C HIS A 883 18.76 -36.27 19.28
N TYR A 884 19.28 -35.09 19.64
CA TYR A 884 20.40 -34.95 20.56
C TYR A 884 20.08 -35.28 22.02
N PHE A 885 18.81 -35.47 22.39
CA PHE A 885 18.41 -35.90 23.72
C PHE A 885 18.49 -37.42 23.94
N ASP A 886 18.74 -38.20 22.89
CA ASP A 886 18.88 -39.65 22.99
C ASP A 886 20.17 -40.05 23.74
N ASP A 887 20.10 -41.12 24.54
CA ASP A 887 21.22 -41.72 25.28
C ASP A 887 22.09 -40.80 26.20
N CYS A 888 21.50 -39.75 26.78
CA CYS A 888 22.21 -38.77 27.63
C CYS A 888 22.13 -39.01 29.15
N ASP A 889 22.56 -40.17 29.64
CA ASP A 889 22.46 -40.52 31.07
C ASP A 889 23.31 -39.63 32.00
N HIS A 890 24.44 -39.11 31.49
CA HIS A 890 25.37 -38.27 32.27
C HIS A 890 24.82 -36.88 32.61
N ARG A 891 23.76 -36.42 31.94
CA ARG A 891 23.12 -35.10 32.18
C ARG A 891 21.65 -35.23 32.61
N SER A 892 21.33 -36.29 33.35
CA SER A 892 19.95 -36.60 33.77
C SER A 892 19.27 -35.48 34.56
N SER A 893 20.01 -34.79 35.44
CA SER A 893 19.51 -33.64 36.22
C SER A 893 19.11 -32.45 35.35
N LEU A 894 19.84 -32.22 34.25
CA LEU A 894 19.53 -31.17 33.29
C LEU A 894 18.21 -31.46 32.58
N LEU A 895 18.05 -32.68 32.06
CA LEU A 895 16.84 -33.12 31.35
C LEU A 895 15.60 -33.05 32.25
N GLU A 896 15.73 -33.44 33.52
CA GLU A 896 14.66 -33.29 34.50
C GLU A 896 14.31 -31.83 34.77
N SER A 897 15.32 -30.95 34.89
CA SER A 897 15.12 -29.51 35.03
C SER A 897 14.40 -28.90 33.81
N ILE A 898 14.79 -29.27 32.59
CA ILE A 898 14.14 -28.81 31.35
C ILE A 898 12.68 -29.26 31.33
N LEU A 899 12.42 -30.54 31.62
CA LEU A 899 11.07 -31.09 31.61
C LEU A 899 10.15 -30.36 32.59
N HIS A 900 10.61 -30.14 33.82
CA HIS A 900 9.82 -29.46 34.83
C HIS A 900 9.62 -27.97 34.53
N THR A 901 10.64 -27.28 34.02
CA THR A 901 10.54 -25.85 33.71
C THR A 901 9.64 -25.59 32.50
N VAL A 902 9.75 -26.39 31.44
CA VAL A 902 8.88 -26.26 30.25
C VAL A 902 7.45 -26.69 30.55
N TYR A 903 7.25 -27.73 31.37
CA TYR A 903 5.91 -28.05 31.85
C TYR A 903 5.31 -26.92 32.70
N ARG A 904 6.10 -26.28 33.56
CA ARG A 904 5.66 -25.09 34.30
C ARG A 904 5.31 -23.94 33.36
N LEU A 905 6.10 -23.72 32.30
CA LEU A 905 5.82 -22.73 31.27
C LEU A 905 4.45 -22.99 30.61
N SER A 906 4.07 -24.25 30.36
CA SER A 906 2.76 -24.58 29.77
C SER A 906 1.55 -24.14 30.61
N LYS A 907 1.77 -23.85 31.91
CA LYS A 907 0.74 -23.37 32.83
C LYS A 907 0.69 -21.84 32.96
N CYS A 908 1.59 -21.12 32.30
CA CYS A 908 1.61 -19.66 32.37
C CYS A 908 0.32 -19.07 31.79
N ARG A 909 -0.22 -18.05 32.47
CA ARG A 909 -1.55 -17.50 32.12
C ARG A 909 -1.52 -16.65 30.87
N SER A 910 -0.38 -16.03 30.56
CA SER A 910 -0.20 -15.08 29.47
C SER A 910 0.09 -15.70 28.09
N LEU A 911 -0.03 -17.02 27.95
CA LEU A 911 0.24 -17.73 26.69
C LEU A 911 -0.99 -17.84 25.77
N THR A 912 -0.76 -17.62 24.47
CA THR A 912 -1.79 -17.81 23.43
C THR A 912 -1.94 -19.29 23.07
N LYS A 913 -3.08 -19.66 22.45
CA LYS A 913 -3.34 -21.04 21.96
C LYS A 913 -2.26 -21.56 21.01
N ASN A 914 -1.72 -20.71 20.13
CA ASN A 914 -0.66 -21.09 19.20
C ASN A 914 0.67 -21.35 19.92
N GLN A 915 1.03 -20.49 20.89
CA GLN A 915 2.22 -20.69 21.72
C GLN A 915 2.12 -21.98 22.56
N LEU A 916 0.94 -22.26 23.13
CA LEU A 916 0.68 -23.54 23.79
C LEU A 916 0.85 -24.73 22.84
N GLY A 917 0.46 -24.58 21.57
CA GLY A 917 0.74 -25.56 20.51
C GLY A 917 2.23 -25.81 20.33
N THR A 918 3.06 -24.77 20.23
CA THR A 918 4.52 -24.93 20.10
C THR A 918 5.15 -25.60 21.32
N ILE A 919 4.67 -25.30 22.53
CA ILE A 919 5.11 -25.96 23.77
C ILE A 919 4.68 -27.43 23.79
N CYS A 920 3.45 -27.73 23.35
CA CYS A 920 3.01 -29.11 23.14
C CYS A 920 3.96 -29.87 22.23
N ASP A 921 4.22 -29.34 21.04
CA ASP A 921 5.03 -30.01 20.03
C ASP A 921 6.45 -30.29 20.56
N PHE A 922 7.02 -29.37 21.34
CA PHE A 922 8.26 -29.59 22.06
C PHE A 922 8.17 -30.70 23.11
N LEU A 923 7.20 -30.64 24.02
CA LEU A 923 7.04 -31.66 25.06
C LEU A 923 6.80 -33.06 24.45
N LEU A 924 6.08 -33.14 23.34
CA LEU A 924 5.86 -34.39 22.60
C LEU A 924 7.14 -34.91 21.96
N ALA A 925 7.89 -34.06 21.26
CA ALA A 925 9.18 -34.44 20.67
C ALA A 925 10.20 -34.86 21.74
N PHE A 926 10.28 -34.12 22.84
CA PHE A 926 11.17 -34.38 23.96
C PHE A 926 10.80 -35.68 24.71
N ALA A 927 9.50 -35.89 24.99
CA ALA A 927 9.03 -37.13 25.61
C ALA A 927 9.30 -38.38 24.75
N ASN A 928 9.43 -38.23 23.43
CA ASN A 928 9.83 -39.33 22.54
C ASN A 928 11.31 -39.73 22.64
N GLN A 929 12.16 -38.97 23.32
CA GLN A 929 13.57 -39.33 23.52
C GLN A 929 13.90 -39.70 24.97
N LEU A 930 13.09 -39.28 25.94
CA LEU A 930 13.33 -39.59 27.34
C LEU A 930 13.24 -41.08 27.67
N LYS A 931 14.07 -41.52 28.62
CA LYS A 931 13.98 -42.85 29.26
C LYS A 931 12.84 -42.88 30.30
N PRO A 932 12.15 -44.02 30.49
CA PRO A 932 10.99 -44.12 31.38
C PRO A 932 11.21 -43.65 32.83
N SER A 933 12.38 -43.94 33.41
CA SER A 933 12.73 -43.58 34.79
C SER A 933 12.79 -42.07 35.05
N MET A 934 12.95 -41.25 34.00
CA MET A 934 13.08 -39.79 34.12
C MET A 934 11.72 -39.07 34.17
N MET A 935 10.63 -39.78 33.85
CA MET A 935 9.27 -39.22 33.84
C MET A 935 8.59 -39.29 35.22
N THR A 936 9.10 -40.14 36.12
CA THR A 936 8.57 -40.38 37.47
C THR A 936 8.36 -39.12 38.33
N PRO A 937 9.28 -38.14 38.39
CA PRO A 937 9.05 -36.90 39.16
C PRO A 937 7.98 -35.99 38.52
N LEU A 938 7.87 -35.97 37.19
CA LEU A 938 6.78 -35.24 36.51
C LEU A 938 5.43 -35.93 36.72
N LEU A 939 5.39 -37.27 36.67
CA LEU A 939 4.18 -38.04 36.94
C LEU A 939 3.60 -37.75 38.33
N LYS A 940 4.45 -37.62 39.35
CA LYS A 940 4.03 -37.21 40.70
C LYS A 940 3.29 -35.87 40.70
N LYS A 941 3.74 -34.89 39.91
CA LYS A 941 3.06 -33.58 39.76
C LYS A 941 1.79 -33.68 38.90
N LEU A 942 1.83 -34.42 37.79
CA LEU A 942 0.69 -34.61 36.88
C LEU A 942 -0.51 -35.28 37.56
N VAL A 943 -0.28 -36.19 38.50
CA VAL A 943 -1.36 -36.82 39.30
C VAL A 943 -2.16 -35.78 40.10
N HIS A 944 -1.53 -34.68 40.52
CA HIS A 944 -2.21 -33.58 41.21
C HIS A 944 -2.81 -32.55 40.24
N ASP A 945 -2.12 -32.26 39.13
CA ASP A 945 -2.48 -31.17 38.22
C ASP A 945 -3.57 -31.51 37.19
N VAL A 946 -3.51 -32.69 36.58
CA VAL A 946 -4.41 -33.09 35.48
C VAL A 946 -5.89 -33.21 35.93
N PRO A 947 -6.22 -33.65 37.15
CA PRO A 947 -7.60 -33.72 37.63
C PRO A 947 -8.30 -32.36 37.73
N ALA A 948 -7.55 -31.25 37.79
CA ALA A 948 -8.11 -29.90 37.79
C ALA A 948 -8.76 -29.53 36.43
N LEU A 949 -8.47 -30.28 35.36
CA LEU A 949 -9.07 -30.18 34.01
C LEU A 949 -9.28 -28.72 33.53
N THR A 950 -8.32 -27.84 33.75
CA THR A 950 -8.35 -26.46 33.21
C THR A 950 -8.06 -26.48 31.70
N ASP A 951 -8.33 -25.39 30.97
CA ASP A 951 -8.06 -25.29 29.52
C ASP A 951 -6.60 -25.62 29.15
N GLN A 952 -5.66 -25.40 30.08
CA GLN A 952 -4.24 -25.72 29.95
C GLN A 952 -3.92 -27.23 30.05
N THR A 953 -4.86 -28.06 30.53
CA THR A 953 -4.66 -29.52 30.67
C THR A 953 -4.63 -30.28 29.34
N ILE A 954 -5.01 -29.62 28.25
CA ILE A 954 -4.89 -30.14 26.87
C ILE A 954 -3.45 -30.56 26.55
N VAL A 955 -2.47 -29.80 27.02
CA VAL A 955 -1.04 -30.05 26.79
C VAL A 955 -0.58 -31.35 27.47
N PRO A 956 -0.72 -31.51 28.80
CA PRO A 956 -0.36 -32.76 29.47
C PRO A 956 -1.18 -33.95 29.02
N LEU A 957 -2.47 -33.81 28.69
CA LEU A 957 -3.27 -34.93 28.18
C LEU A 957 -2.69 -35.52 26.89
N ARG A 958 -2.32 -34.67 25.92
CA ARG A 958 -1.67 -35.12 24.67
C ARG A 958 -0.30 -35.75 24.93
N MET A 959 0.51 -35.13 25.78
CA MET A 959 1.82 -35.64 26.17
C MET A 959 1.71 -37.04 26.80
N LEU A 960 0.75 -37.22 27.71
CA LEU A 960 0.48 -38.50 28.37
C LEU A 960 -0.01 -39.56 27.39
N THR A 961 -0.91 -39.21 26.45
CA THR A 961 -1.36 -40.14 25.40
C THR A 961 -0.17 -40.72 24.65
N GLN A 962 0.68 -39.85 24.10
CA GLN A 962 1.83 -40.29 23.30
C GLN A 962 2.87 -41.06 24.13
N TRP A 963 3.10 -40.62 25.38
CA TRP A 963 4.01 -41.30 26.29
C TRP A 963 3.59 -42.74 26.60
N TYR A 964 2.32 -42.95 26.97
CA TYR A 964 1.82 -44.29 27.30
C TYR A 964 1.66 -45.18 26.07
N GLU A 965 1.34 -44.63 24.89
CA GLU A 965 1.36 -45.38 23.63
C GLU A 965 2.77 -45.90 23.31
N ARG A 966 3.82 -45.06 23.48
CA ARG A 966 5.22 -45.45 23.28
C ARG A 966 5.69 -46.45 24.33
N CYS A 967 5.45 -46.16 25.61
CA CYS A 967 5.99 -46.90 26.75
C CYS A 967 5.07 -48.02 27.28
N SER A 968 3.97 -48.35 26.58
CA SER A 968 2.99 -49.37 27.01
C SER A 968 3.65 -50.71 27.40
N ARG A 969 4.63 -51.17 26.63
CA ARG A 969 5.36 -52.43 26.93
C ARG A 969 6.22 -52.34 28.20
N TYR A 970 6.80 -51.18 28.48
CA TYR A 970 7.60 -50.95 29.69
C TYR A 970 6.72 -50.96 30.93
N TYR A 971 5.60 -50.23 30.91
CA TYR A 971 4.66 -50.18 32.03
C TYR A 971 3.99 -51.53 32.34
N GLY A 972 3.76 -52.36 31.31
CA GLY A 972 3.25 -53.72 31.50
C GLY A 972 4.26 -54.70 32.13
N LEU A 973 5.54 -54.61 31.77
CA LEU A 973 6.53 -55.67 32.07
C LEU A 973 7.63 -55.27 33.08
N ALA A 974 8.10 -54.03 33.04
CA ALA A 974 9.36 -53.62 33.68
C ALA A 974 9.26 -52.38 34.59
N ALA A 975 8.11 -51.70 34.65
CA ALA A 975 7.91 -50.54 35.51
C ALA A 975 7.95 -50.89 37.01
N THR A 976 8.43 -49.93 37.81
CA THR A 976 8.45 -50.02 39.27
C THR A 976 7.03 -49.97 39.86
N GLU A 977 6.84 -50.50 41.08
CA GLU A 977 5.53 -50.44 41.75
C GLU A 977 5.04 -49.01 41.98
N GLU A 978 5.95 -48.07 42.25
CA GLU A 978 5.64 -46.63 42.34
C GLU A 978 5.09 -46.07 41.03
N GLU A 979 5.72 -46.38 39.89
CA GLU A 979 5.29 -45.95 38.57
C GLU A 979 3.91 -46.51 38.19
N LYS A 980 3.69 -47.81 38.43
CA LYS A 980 2.38 -48.44 38.18
C LYS A 980 1.29 -47.85 39.07
N ARG A 981 1.60 -47.55 40.34
CA ARG A 981 0.69 -46.91 41.28
C ARG A 981 0.31 -45.50 40.84
N LEU A 982 1.28 -44.65 40.50
CA LEU A 982 1.03 -43.29 40.01
C LEU A 982 0.19 -43.29 38.72
N THR A 983 0.45 -44.22 37.82
CA THR A 983 -0.29 -44.39 36.56
C THR A 983 -1.77 -44.75 36.83
N MET A 984 -2.02 -45.63 37.80
CA MET A 984 -3.38 -46.01 38.21
C MET A 984 -4.12 -44.87 38.93
N MET A 985 -3.43 -44.11 39.80
CA MET A 985 -4.00 -42.91 40.43
C MET A 985 -4.41 -41.86 39.39
N LEU A 986 -3.57 -41.66 38.38
CA LEU A 986 -3.84 -40.73 37.29
C LEU A 986 -5.09 -41.17 36.49
N PHE A 987 -5.22 -42.47 36.18
CA PHE A 987 -6.41 -43.02 35.51
C PHE A 987 -7.68 -42.74 36.32
N GLN A 988 -7.69 -43.09 37.61
CA GLN A 988 -8.85 -42.89 38.48
C GLN A 988 -9.20 -41.40 38.65
N LYS A 989 -8.21 -40.55 38.98
CA LYS A 989 -8.46 -39.12 39.20
C LYS A 989 -8.95 -38.42 37.90
N ILE A 990 -8.46 -38.80 36.71
CA ILE A 990 -8.97 -38.26 35.43
C ILE A 990 -10.39 -38.75 35.16
N PHE A 991 -10.65 -40.04 35.37
CA PHE A 991 -11.98 -40.63 35.14
C PHE A 991 -13.05 -39.98 36.03
N ASP A 992 -12.75 -39.81 37.33
CA ASP A 992 -13.66 -39.17 38.30
C ASP A 992 -13.88 -37.68 37.99
N ALA A 993 -12.83 -36.97 37.56
CA ALA A 993 -12.92 -35.57 37.16
C ALA A 993 -13.74 -35.36 35.87
N LEU A 994 -13.66 -36.29 34.91
CA LEU A 994 -14.52 -36.27 33.70
C LEU A 994 -15.97 -36.65 34.02
N ALA A 995 -16.19 -37.61 34.93
CA ALA A 995 -17.53 -38.05 35.32
C ALA A 995 -18.32 -36.96 36.06
N SER A 996 -17.63 -36.06 36.77
CA SER A 996 -18.25 -34.96 37.51
C SER A 996 -18.50 -33.70 36.66
N ARG A 997 -18.03 -33.63 35.41
CA ARG A 997 -18.14 -32.45 34.54
C ARG A 997 -19.14 -32.62 33.40
N ALA A 998 -19.64 -31.49 32.88
CA ALA A 998 -20.46 -31.45 31.67
C ALA A 998 -19.63 -31.81 30.42
N TYR A 999 -20.28 -32.40 29.41
CA TYR A 999 -19.62 -32.84 28.18
C TYR A 999 -19.10 -31.65 27.35
N ASP A 1000 -17.80 -31.61 27.12
CA ASP A 1000 -17.10 -30.68 26.22
C ASP A 1000 -16.41 -31.46 25.10
N PRO A 1001 -16.80 -31.28 23.82
CA PRO A 1001 -16.26 -32.08 22.72
C PRO A 1001 -14.74 -31.96 22.54
N GLU A 1002 -14.12 -30.81 22.82
CA GLU A 1002 -12.66 -30.65 22.63
C GLU A 1002 -11.86 -31.32 23.75
N LEU A 1003 -12.29 -31.16 25.00
CA LEU A 1003 -11.65 -31.79 26.16
C LEU A 1003 -11.84 -33.32 26.12
N PHE A 1004 -13.08 -33.80 25.92
CA PHE A 1004 -13.37 -35.23 25.86
C PHE A 1004 -12.69 -35.90 24.68
N GLY A 1005 -12.58 -35.22 23.53
CA GLY A 1005 -11.86 -35.70 22.36
C GLY A 1005 -10.37 -35.95 22.60
N LYS A 1006 -9.75 -35.29 23.60
CA LYS A 1006 -8.33 -35.49 23.97
C LYS A 1006 -8.15 -36.35 25.22
N ALA A 1007 -9.09 -36.30 26.15
CA ALA A 1007 -9.02 -37.04 27.41
C ALA A 1007 -9.34 -38.54 27.25
N LEU A 1008 -10.28 -38.90 26.36
CA LEU A 1008 -10.62 -40.31 26.12
C LEU A 1008 -9.46 -41.12 25.49
N PRO A 1009 -8.74 -40.61 24.46
CA PRO A 1009 -7.52 -41.26 23.98
C PRO A 1009 -6.47 -41.44 25.08
N CYS A 1010 -6.30 -40.45 25.96
CA CYS A 1010 -5.38 -40.55 27.09
C CYS A 1010 -5.77 -41.67 28.06
N LEU A 1011 -7.05 -41.80 28.42
CA LEU A 1011 -7.53 -42.89 29.27
C LEU A 1011 -7.34 -44.26 28.61
N SER A 1012 -7.60 -44.36 27.30
CA SER A 1012 -7.37 -45.58 26.53
C SER A 1012 -5.89 -45.97 26.50
N ALA A 1013 -5.00 -45.00 26.27
CA ALA A 1013 -3.56 -45.22 26.27
C ALA A 1013 -3.05 -45.70 27.64
N ILE A 1014 -3.47 -45.03 28.73
CA ILE A 1014 -3.14 -45.43 30.11
C ILE A 1014 -3.67 -46.84 30.41
N GLY A 1015 -4.93 -47.12 30.08
CA GLY A 1015 -5.55 -48.43 30.28
C GLY A 1015 -4.87 -49.55 29.50
N SER A 1016 -4.29 -49.25 28.32
CA SER A 1016 -3.52 -50.21 27.52
C SER A 1016 -2.09 -50.43 28.03
N ALA A 1017 -1.54 -49.49 28.81
CA ALA A 1017 -0.20 -49.57 29.37
C ALA A 1017 -0.14 -50.35 30.69
N LEU A 1018 -1.24 -50.41 31.43
CA LEU A 1018 -1.37 -51.19 32.66
C LEU A 1018 -1.87 -52.61 32.38
N SER A 1019 -1.33 -53.60 33.10
CA SER A 1019 -1.88 -54.96 33.06
C SER A 1019 -3.31 -54.96 33.65
N PRO A 1020 -4.28 -55.66 33.03
CA PRO A 1020 -5.68 -55.67 33.47
C PRO A 1020 -5.88 -56.21 34.90
N ASP A 1021 -4.90 -56.95 35.44
CA ASP A 1021 -4.90 -57.51 36.80
C ASP A 1021 -4.35 -56.54 37.86
N TYR A 1022 -3.76 -55.40 37.46
CA TYR A 1022 -3.24 -54.42 38.41
C TYR A 1022 -4.40 -53.61 39.00
N SER A 1023 -4.58 -53.72 40.31
CA SER A 1023 -5.63 -53.00 41.06
C SER A 1023 -4.99 -52.14 42.14
N TYR A 1024 -5.52 -50.92 42.32
CA TYR A 1024 -5.04 -49.98 43.32
C TYR A 1024 -5.32 -50.52 44.73
N SER A 1025 -4.30 -50.98 45.45
CA SER A 1025 -4.40 -51.28 46.87
C SER A 1025 -4.24 -49.99 47.67
N ILE A 1026 -5.34 -49.46 48.21
CA ILE A 1026 -5.34 -48.29 49.10
C ILE A 1026 -4.58 -48.68 50.38
N ASN A 1027 -3.37 -48.12 50.59
CA ASN A 1027 -2.68 -48.23 51.86
C ASN A 1027 -3.27 -47.21 52.86
N GLN A 1028 -3.27 -47.54 54.15
CA GLN A 1028 -3.84 -46.73 55.23
C GLN A 1028 -3.25 -45.31 55.35
N GLU A 1029 -2.07 -45.06 54.78
CA GLU A 1029 -1.45 -43.73 54.69
C GLU A 1029 -2.17 -42.81 53.67
N ASP A 1030 -2.76 -43.35 52.60
CA ASP A 1030 -3.45 -42.58 51.56
C ASP A 1030 -4.80 -42.01 52.00
N LEU A 1031 -5.44 -42.61 53.00
CA LEU A 1031 -6.67 -42.08 53.59
C LEU A 1031 -6.40 -40.81 54.40
N LEU A 1032 -5.21 -40.70 54.99
CA LEU A 1032 -4.77 -39.52 55.73
C LEU A 1032 -4.29 -38.40 54.78
N ASP A 1033 -3.69 -38.76 53.65
CA ASP A 1033 -3.28 -37.78 52.63
C ASP A 1033 -4.45 -37.33 51.75
N HIS A 1034 -5.47 -38.16 51.48
CA HIS A 1034 -6.69 -37.75 50.79
C HIS A 1034 -7.54 -36.73 51.57
N GLU A 1035 -7.53 -36.79 52.91
CA GLU A 1035 -8.18 -35.80 53.76
C GLU A 1035 -7.37 -34.50 53.88
N ARG A 1036 -6.04 -34.57 53.73
CA ARG A 1036 -5.16 -33.38 53.66
C ARG A 1036 -5.19 -32.69 52.28
N GLU A 1037 -5.19 -33.44 51.17
CA GLU A 1037 -5.23 -32.90 49.80
C GLU A 1037 -6.55 -32.17 49.49
N LYS A 1038 -7.70 -32.59 50.07
CA LYS A 1038 -8.98 -31.89 49.91
C LYS A 1038 -8.97 -30.46 50.47
N VAL A 1039 -8.06 -30.15 51.38
CA VAL A 1039 -7.91 -28.81 51.97
C VAL A 1039 -6.99 -27.91 51.11
N GLU A 1040 -6.11 -28.48 50.28
CA GLU A 1040 -5.15 -27.72 49.46
C GLU A 1040 -5.66 -27.33 48.06
N LEU A 1041 -6.75 -27.94 47.58
CA LEU A 1041 -7.31 -27.71 46.23
C LEU A 1041 -8.06 -26.38 46.05
N SER A 1042 -8.16 -25.55 47.10
CA SER A 1042 -8.75 -24.20 47.02
C SER A 1042 -7.72 -23.09 47.23
N ARG A 1043 -6.90 -22.84 46.19
CA ARG A 1043 -6.06 -21.64 46.01
C ARG A 1043 -4.93 -21.46 47.06
N SER A 1044 -3.91 -20.69 46.67
CA SER A 1044 -2.92 -20.00 47.51
C SER A 1044 -2.97 -20.28 49.01
N TYR A 1045 -1.89 -20.81 49.60
CA TYR A 1045 -1.71 -21.05 51.04
C TYR A 1045 -2.28 -19.90 51.90
N GLU A 1046 -3.53 -20.04 52.35
CA GLU A 1046 -4.17 -19.22 53.37
C GLU A 1046 -4.15 -20.04 54.65
N PRO A 1047 -3.19 -19.83 55.58
CA PRO A 1047 -3.34 -20.39 56.90
C PRO A 1047 -4.60 -19.75 57.50
N ASN A 1048 -5.54 -20.59 57.95
CA ASN A 1048 -6.61 -20.17 58.86
C ASN A 1048 -6.10 -20.35 60.28
N PRO A 1049 -5.37 -19.38 60.87
CA PRO A 1049 -5.07 -19.45 62.30
C PRO A 1049 -6.40 -19.37 63.06
N VAL A 1050 -6.52 -20.19 64.10
CA VAL A 1050 -7.62 -20.03 65.06
C VAL A 1050 -7.36 -18.71 65.79
N ASP A 1051 -8.32 -17.79 65.74
CA ASP A 1051 -8.27 -16.54 66.53
C ASP A 1051 -8.16 -16.91 68.01
N THR A 1052 -7.00 -16.62 68.63
CA THR A 1052 -6.76 -16.80 70.06
C THR A 1052 -6.81 -15.50 70.85
N THR A 1053 -7.47 -14.45 70.32
CA THR A 1053 -7.74 -13.20 71.06
C THR A 1053 -9.11 -13.20 71.70
#